data_AF-A0A345UJW7-F1
#
_entry.id   AF-A0A345UJW7-F1
#
_cell.length_a   1.000
_cell.length_b   1.000
_cell.length_c   1.000
_cell.angle_alpha   90.00
_cell.angle_beta   90.00
_cell.angle_gamma   90.00
#
_symmetry.space_group_name_H-M   'P 1'
#
loop_
_entity.id
_entity.type
_entity.pdbx_description
1 polymer ?
#
loop_
_entity_poly.entity_id
_entity_poly.type
_entity_poly.pdbx_seq_one_letter_code
_entity_poly.pdbx_strand_id
1 'polypeptide(L)'
;MTELADSPETKFEHDISIVIVNYNVKEYLANLLHSVYKAAQDLRLEIFVVDNFSSDGSVAFLKERFPEVIYIENFENKGFGKANNQAIIQATGKYTLLVNPDVLIGEDTLGVLFNFMEAHPDVGASGCKILNPDGTFAPESRRSVPTPMNAMYKVLGLTKLFPNHPRFASYYVGGQNEDEASDIEVLSGSFMFYRTGLLQELNGFDERFFMYGEDIDLCYRTLKAGYRIRYVPDTSIIHYKGESTKKENLRYIITFNKVLYQFFEKHYSYGYSIFFKYFILLGVVTKSAASYVFSLFNRSLRPVSDLLLLNLVLVGFFLYRYSIAPADIFQAYQPIFLSVNFLHSAAYLIFAKYYGLYNKNLHSWSHVVKALLFSLVTVASITFFFRDIAFSRLILLATTLVLLLLLPAIRLVTARFFYQGSSAKGRIQPVRLLVAGIGDHTQPAIRKIRGEVDWNYDIIGLVTQRQDEPLQTIEDIPVLGHVSQLPEMVKNYRADQVIFMLEKISHVDVLSSLSQLRDTQVVCKVVPGSLDYIIGKSNVEYFDDVPVVDLEIPSLTAWNRLLKRAFDFSLSGFFLFVMFLPWIFLKLNASIKKTKRETVNLFIDSSTSQNIAFFTPYSSHRLLNTITFMRKVFTGEFSLVGAPIIPSRQGSFVYYKPGLTGQRQLNEDRLFRDDEKQRQELHYLQTYSIWKDVEILFKYLSGPRKHFTAYLQERGAAAPEKSA
;
A
#
# COMPACT_ATOMS: atom_id res chain seq x y z
N MET A 1 46.71 -14.93 29.23
CA MET A 1 47.67 -14.42 28.25
C MET A 1 48.32 -15.61 27.60
N THR A 2 47.78 -16.01 26.46
CA THR A 2 48.36 -16.99 25.55
C THR A 2 48.55 -16.20 24.27
N GLU A 3 49.80 -16.05 23.85
CA GLU A 3 50.20 -15.34 22.64
C GLU A 3 49.46 -15.90 21.43
N LEU A 4 48.62 -15.07 20.81
CA LEU A 4 48.22 -15.25 19.42
C LEU A 4 49.46 -14.92 18.59
N ALA A 5 50.17 -15.97 18.18
CA ALA A 5 51.22 -15.90 17.19
C ALA A 5 50.69 -15.22 15.92
N ASP A 6 51.49 -14.29 15.38
CA ASP A 6 51.32 -13.66 14.08
C ASP A 6 50.93 -14.69 13.02
N SER A 7 49.64 -14.73 12.66
CA SER A 7 49.16 -15.37 11.44
C SER A 7 49.46 -14.43 10.25
N PRO A 8 49.82 -14.97 9.07
CA PRO A 8 50.21 -14.15 7.92
C PRO A 8 49.11 -13.13 7.62
N GLU A 9 49.48 -11.85 7.48
CA GLU A 9 48.57 -10.74 7.18
C GLU A 9 47.56 -11.15 6.11
N THR A 10 46.35 -11.54 6.53
CA THR A 10 45.21 -11.68 5.64
C THR A 10 44.87 -10.28 5.19
N LYS A 11 45.46 -9.89 4.07
CA LYS A 11 45.22 -8.61 3.43
C LYS A 11 43.77 -8.63 2.93
N PHE A 12 42.85 -8.17 3.77
CA PHE A 12 41.44 -8.03 3.38
C PHE A 12 41.37 -7.17 2.10
N GLU A 13 40.67 -7.67 1.08
CA GLU A 13 40.55 -6.97 -0.20
C GLU A 13 39.74 -5.69 -0.05
N HIS A 14 38.73 -5.73 0.83
CA HIS A 14 37.82 -4.64 1.13
C HIS A 14 37.83 -4.30 2.63
N ASP A 15 37.36 -3.12 2.98
CA ASP A 15 37.26 -2.69 4.36
C ASP A 15 35.95 -3.21 4.98
N ILE A 16 34.85 -3.19 4.22
CA ILE A 16 33.54 -3.70 4.64
C ILE A 16 32.85 -4.48 3.50
N SER A 17 32.41 -5.71 3.78
CA SER A 17 31.45 -6.44 2.94
C SER A 17 30.02 -6.19 3.44
N ILE A 18 29.12 -5.72 2.60
CA ILE A 18 27.73 -5.43 2.92
C ILE A 18 26.86 -6.53 2.33
N VAL A 19 26.07 -7.19 3.15
CA VAL A 19 25.21 -8.30 2.76
C VAL A 19 23.75 -7.92 2.99
N ILE A 20 22.98 -7.96 1.90
CA ILE A 20 21.58 -7.55 1.87
C ILE A 20 20.73 -8.69 1.31
N VAL A 21 19.71 -9.12 2.05
CA VAL A 21 18.72 -10.08 1.54
C VAL A 21 17.49 -9.33 1.03
N ASN A 22 17.17 -9.50 -0.25
CA ASN A 22 16.04 -8.86 -0.89
C ASN A 22 14.83 -9.80 -1.00
N TYR A 23 13.63 -9.28 -0.72
CA TYR A 23 12.36 -9.97 -0.97
C TYR A 23 11.21 -8.98 -1.18
N ASN A 24 10.88 -8.69 -2.44
CA ASN A 24 9.76 -7.82 -2.85
C ASN A 24 9.80 -6.39 -2.26
N VAL A 25 10.96 -5.75 -2.26
CA VAL A 25 11.18 -4.41 -1.67
C VAL A 25 12.11 -3.55 -2.54
N LYS A 26 11.92 -3.59 -3.86
CA LYS A 26 12.71 -2.89 -4.88
C LYS A 26 13.09 -1.44 -4.52
N GLU A 27 12.13 -0.61 -4.12
CA GLU A 27 12.32 0.83 -3.85
C GLU A 27 13.15 1.07 -2.59
N TYR A 28 12.86 0.32 -1.53
CA TYR A 28 13.62 0.40 -0.28
C TYR A 28 15.06 -0.02 -0.51
N LEU A 29 15.28 -1.10 -1.25
CA LEU A 29 16.62 -1.60 -1.57
C LEU A 29 17.42 -0.57 -2.39
N ALA A 30 16.80 0.09 -3.37
CA ALA A 30 17.46 1.14 -4.13
C ALA A 30 17.87 2.32 -3.23
N ASN A 31 17.00 2.72 -2.30
CA ASN A 31 17.28 3.78 -1.35
C ASN A 31 18.40 3.41 -0.37
N LEU A 32 18.41 2.17 0.14
CA LEU A 32 19.50 1.64 0.96
C LEU A 32 20.83 1.72 0.20
N LEU A 33 20.89 1.22 -1.03
CA LEU A 33 22.13 1.24 -1.83
C LEU A 33 22.65 2.68 -2.02
N HIS A 34 21.78 3.63 -2.35
CA HIS A 34 22.18 5.04 -2.41
C HIS A 34 22.75 5.55 -1.08
N SER A 35 22.11 5.23 0.06
CA SER A 35 22.63 5.64 1.37
C SER A 35 23.96 4.97 1.73
N VAL A 36 24.15 3.71 1.36
CA VAL A 36 25.40 2.96 1.53
C VAL A 36 26.54 3.61 0.74
N TYR A 37 26.33 3.93 -0.54
CA TYR A 37 27.36 4.58 -1.36
C TYR A 37 27.73 5.96 -0.82
N LYS A 38 26.76 6.74 -0.29
CA LYS A 38 27.06 8.01 0.38
C LYS A 38 27.84 7.80 1.69
N ALA A 39 27.54 6.74 2.44
CA ALA A 39 28.21 6.42 3.70
C ALA A 39 29.59 5.77 3.54
N ALA A 40 29.94 5.30 2.34
CA ALA A 40 31.22 4.68 2.04
C ALA A 40 32.39 5.63 2.33
N GLN A 41 32.27 6.90 1.94
CA GLN A 41 33.36 7.88 2.00
C GLN A 41 34.66 7.29 1.41
N ASP A 42 35.72 7.18 2.21
CA ASP A 42 37.03 6.63 1.81
C ASP A 42 37.14 5.09 1.99
N LEU A 43 36.10 4.42 2.50
CA LEU A 43 36.11 2.98 2.74
C LEU A 43 35.85 2.19 1.46
N ARG A 44 36.63 1.13 1.24
CA ARG A 44 36.45 0.20 0.12
C ARG A 44 35.35 -0.81 0.47
N LEU A 45 34.26 -0.77 -0.28
CA LEU A 45 33.08 -1.61 -0.04
C LEU A 45 32.98 -2.73 -1.06
N GLU A 46 32.50 -3.88 -0.59
CA GLU A 46 31.99 -4.97 -1.42
C GLU A 46 30.51 -5.17 -1.07
N ILE A 47 29.60 -5.20 -2.04
CA ILE A 47 28.15 -5.25 -1.77
C ILE A 47 27.53 -6.48 -2.42
N PHE A 48 26.90 -7.31 -1.60
CA PHE A 48 26.12 -8.48 -2.02
C PHE A 48 24.62 -8.22 -1.84
N VAL A 49 23.86 -8.46 -2.91
CA VAL A 49 22.40 -8.52 -2.87
C VAL A 49 21.95 -9.94 -3.17
N VAL A 50 21.41 -10.62 -2.16
CA VAL A 50 20.84 -11.96 -2.28
C VAL A 50 19.34 -11.84 -2.53
N ASP A 51 18.90 -12.00 -3.77
CA ASP A 51 17.49 -12.01 -4.10
C ASP A 51 16.84 -13.34 -3.72
N ASN A 52 15.90 -13.29 -2.78
CA ASN A 52 15.29 -14.47 -2.19
C ASN A 52 13.98 -14.85 -2.89
N PHE A 53 14.00 -14.85 -4.22
CA PHE A 53 12.87 -15.12 -5.12
C PHE A 53 11.82 -14.00 -5.14
N SER A 54 12.25 -12.78 -5.49
CA SER A 54 11.36 -11.62 -5.63
C SER A 54 10.61 -11.63 -6.98
N SER A 55 9.41 -11.05 -7.00
CA SER A 55 8.53 -10.94 -8.18
C SER A 55 8.24 -9.50 -8.61
N ASP A 56 8.83 -8.51 -7.94
CA ASP A 56 8.59 -7.06 -8.13
C ASP A 56 9.52 -6.40 -9.18
N GLY A 57 10.36 -7.20 -9.83
CA GLY A 57 11.36 -6.73 -10.80
C GLY A 57 12.60 -6.07 -10.17
N SER A 58 12.84 -6.25 -8.86
CA SER A 58 13.99 -5.70 -8.12
C SER A 58 15.31 -5.86 -8.86
N VAL A 59 15.66 -7.10 -9.22
CA VAL A 59 17.00 -7.43 -9.71
C VAL A 59 17.28 -6.75 -11.06
N ALA A 60 16.32 -6.80 -11.99
CA ALA A 60 16.47 -6.16 -13.29
C ALA A 60 16.63 -4.64 -13.15
N PHE A 61 15.81 -4.02 -12.30
CA PHE A 61 15.86 -2.59 -12.01
C PHE A 61 17.18 -2.15 -11.38
N LEU A 62 17.76 -2.97 -10.50
CA LEU A 62 18.99 -2.66 -9.77
C LEU A 62 20.25 -2.95 -10.56
N LYS A 63 20.31 -4.02 -11.35
CA LYS A 63 21.48 -4.34 -12.19
C LYS A 63 21.82 -3.21 -13.18
N GLU A 64 20.82 -2.49 -13.65
CA GLU A 64 21.02 -1.32 -14.53
C GLU A 64 21.64 -0.13 -13.78
N ARG A 65 21.23 0.11 -12.52
CA ARG A 65 21.62 1.29 -11.74
C ARG A 65 22.87 1.08 -10.88
N PHE A 66 23.09 -0.16 -10.44
CA PHE A 66 24.17 -0.57 -9.55
C PHE A 66 24.84 -1.82 -10.12
N PRO A 67 25.57 -1.69 -11.25
CA PRO A 67 26.22 -2.83 -11.92
C PRO A 67 27.36 -3.44 -11.11
N GLU A 68 27.94 -2.69 -10.17
CA GLU A 68 29.07 -3.15 -9.33
C GLU A 68 28.64 -4.02 -8.14
N VAL A 69 27.33 -4.11 -7.88
CA VAL A 69 26.78 -4.98 -6.83
C VAL A 69 26.83 -6.44 -7.28
N ILE A 70 27.20 -7.34 -6.37
CA ILE A 70 27.22 -8.78 -6.59
C ILE A 70 25.83 -9.35 -6.29
N TYR A 71 25.13 -9.83 -7.32
CA TYR A 71 23.78 -10.39 -7.18
C TYR A 71 23.79 -11.91 -7.08
N ILE A 72 23.14 -12.46 -6.04
CA ILE A 72 22.91 -13.89 -5.86
C ILE A 72 21.40 -14.14 -5.94
N GLU A 73 20.92 -14.73 -7.04
CA GLU A 73 19.49 -14.95 -7.27
C GLU A 73 19.09 -16.38 -6.86
N ASN A 74 18.13 -16.49 -5.95
CA ASN A 74 17.58 -17.78 -5.52
C ASN A 74 16.31 -18.14 -6.31
N PHE A 75 16.13 -19.44 -6.59
CA PHE A 75 14.94 -19.98 -7.25
C PHE A 75 13.74 -20.20 -6.31
N GLU A 76 13.94 -20.06 -5.01
CA GLU A 76 12.92 -20.16 -3.96
C GLU A 76 13.30 -19.27 -2.78
N ASN A 77 12.33 -18.95 -1.91
CA ASN A 77 12.61 -18.23 -0.69
C ASN A 77 13.23 -19.17 0.36
N LYS A 78 14.54 -19.03 0.59
CA LYS A 78 15.34 -19.87 1.49
C LYS A 78 15.27 -19.45 2.96
N GLY A 79 14.54 -18.38 3.29
CA GLY A 79 14.58 -17.73 4.61
C GLY A 79 15.75 -16.76 4.75
N PHE A 80 15.77 -15.99 5.84
CA PHE A 80 16.70 -14.87 6.02
C PHE A 80 18.13 -15.33 6.32
N GLY A 81 18.32 -16.21 7.31
CA GLY A 81 19.65 -16.68 7.73
C GLY A 81 20.38 -17.43 6.61
N LYS A 82 19.70 -18.37 5.96
CA LYS A 82 20.26 -19.15 4.86
C LYS A 82 20.64 -18.30 3.64
N ALA A 83 19.84 -17.28 3.31
CA ALA A 83 20.15 -16.35 2.23
C ALA A 83 21.40 -15.51 2.55
N ASN A 84 21.49 -14.95 3.77
CA ASN A 84 22.68 -14.22 4.21
C ASN A 84 23.96 -15.08 4.15
N ASN A 85 23.89 -16.33 4.61
CA ASN A 85 25.04 -17.24 4.62
C ASN A 85 25.69 -17.43 3.25
N GLN A 86 24.91 -17.39 2.15
CA GLN A 86 25.43 -17.52 0.79
C GLN A 86 26.44 -16.41 0.46
N ALA A 87 26.22 -15.21 0.96
CA ALA A 87 27.10 -14.06 0.78
C ALA A 87 28.20 -13.98 1.85
N ILE A 88 27.89 -14.33 3.12
CA ILE A 88 28.88 -14.34 4.23
C ILE A 88 30.11 -15.20 3.89
N ILE A 89 29.90 -16.34 3.23
CA ILE A 89 30.99 -17.25 2.83
C ILE A 89 31.90 -16.63 1.77
N GLN A 90 31.36 -15.72 0.95
CA GLN A 90 32.09 -15.04 -0.13
C GLN A 90 32.69 -13.70 0.30
N ALA A 91 32.27 -13.16 1.45
CA ALA A 91 32.68 -11.85 1.94
C ALA A 91 34.20 -11.78 2.18
N THR A 92 34.85 -10.78 1.57
CA THR A 92 36.30 -10.55 1.65
C THR A 92 36.70 -9.33 2.49
N GLY A 93 35.72 -8.59 3.01
CA GLY A 93 35.92 -7.41 3.82
C GLY A 93 36.46 -7.73 5.22
N LYS A 94 37.21 -6.78 5.81
CA LYS A 94 37.65 -6.89 7.22
C LYS A 94 36.47 -7.01 8.19
N TYR A 95 35.41 -6.25 7.90
CA TYR A 95 34.12 -6.32 8.59
C TYR A 95 33.00 -6.71 7.63
N THR A 96 31.96 -7.34 8.16
CA THR A 96 30.73 -7.67 7.41
C THR A 96 29.56 -6.94 8.04
N LEU A 97 28.85 -6.14 7.24
CA LEU A 97 27.58 -5.52 7.61
C LEU A 97 26.43 -6.36 7.07
N LEU A 98 25.64 -6.96 7.96
CA LEU A 98 24.37 -7.60 7.63
C LEU A 98 23.26 -6.56 7.82
N VAL A 99 22.57 -6.19 6.75
CA VAL A 99 21.59 -5.10 6.79
C VAL A 99 20.33 -5.43 5.98
N ASN A 100 19.18 -5.06 6.52
CA ASN A 100 17.91 -5.23 5.82
C ASN A 100 17.74 -4.18 4.70
N PRO A 101 17.03 -4.52 3.62
CA PRO A 101 16.78 -3.63 2.49
C PRO A 101 15.96 -2.38 2.83
N ASP A 102 15.19 -2.39 3.93
CA ASP A 102 14.33 -1.28 4.38
C ASP A 102 15.00 -0.39 5.44
N VAL A 103 16.32 -0.20 5.31
CA VAL A 103 17.12 0.66 6.18
C VAL A 103 17.62 1.90 5.44
N LEU A 104 17.65 3.05 6.12
CA LEU A 104 18.39 4.24 5.70
C LEU A 104 19.58 4.45 6.62
N ILE A 105 20.76 4.56 6.03
CA ILE A 105 22.04 4.71 6.75
C ILE A 105 22.50 6.18 6.71
N GLY A 106 23.03 6.69 7.82
CA GLY A 106 23.67 8.00 7.87
C GLY A 106 25.04 8.01 7.19
N GLU A 107 25.46 9.15 6.65
CA GLU A 107 26.76 9.26 5.96
C GLU A 107 27.96 8.93 6.85
N ASP A 108 27.84 9.09 8.16
CA ASP A 108 28.87 8.82 9.17
C ASP A 108 28.90 7.35 9.64
N THR A 109 27.80 6.61 9.44
CA THR A 109 27.56 5.34 10.14
C THR A 109 28.63 4.30 9.92
N LEU A 110 29.08 4.10 8.67
CA LEU A 110 30.10 3.09 8.36
C LEU A 110 31.46 3.47 8.96
N GLY A 111 31.85 4.75 8.86
CA GLY A 111 33.09 5.26 9.42
C GLY A 111 33.14 5.18 10.94
N VAL A 112 32.06 5.57 11.63
CA VAL A 112 31.95 5.49 13.10
C VAL A 112 32.08 4.05 13.58
N LEU A 113 31.35 3.11 12.96
CA LEU A 113 31.39 1.70 13.37
C LEU A 113 32.71 1.04 13.02
N PHE A 114 33.30 1.35 11.86
CA PHE A 114 34.63 0.86 11.49
C PHE A 114 35.68 1.29 12.51
N ASN A 115 35.79 2.59 12.80
CA ASN A 115 36.74 3.13 13.76
C ASN A 115 36.50 2.59 15.18
N PHE A 116 35.23 2.43 15.57
CA PHE A 116 34.88 1.83 16.86
C PHE A 116 35.41 0.39 16.98
N MET A 117 35.20 -0.43 15.95
CA MET A 117 35.66 -1.82 15.95
C MET A 117 37.19 -1.91 15.86
N GLU A 118 37.87 -1.02 15.15
CA GLU A 118 39.35 -0.96 15.14
C GLU A 118 39.90 -0.68 16.55
N ALA A 119 39.26 0.22 17.30
CA ALA A 119 39.67 0.58 18.66
C ALA A 119 39.36 -0.51 19.71
N HIS A 120 38.49 -1.47 19.42
CA HIS A 120 38.03 -2.49 20.38
C HIS A 120 38.17 -3.92 19.84
N PRO A 121 39.38 -4.51 19.85
CA PRO A 121 39.65 -5.87 19.35
C PRO A 121 38.81 -6.98 19.98
N ASP A 122 38.39 -6.80 21.24
CA ASP A 122 37.61 -7.77 22.01
C ASP A 122 36.09 -7.71 21.74
N VAL A 123 35.65 -6.72 20.95
CA VAL A 123 34.29 -6.64 20.44
C VAL A 123 34.20 -7.45 19.15
N GLY A 124 33.34 -8.47 19.14
CA GLY A 124 33.10 -9.32 17.98
C GLY A 124 32.06 -8.73 17.02
N ALA A 125 31.13 -7.94 17.55
CA ALA A 125 30.08 -7.28 16.78
C ALA A 125 29.59 -5.99 17.45
N SER A 126 29.09 -5.07 16.63
CA SER A 126 28.44 -3.84 17.07
C SER A 126 27.19 -3.53 16.27
N GLY A 127 26.36 -2.64 16.82
CA GLY A 127 25.25 -2.02 16.11
C GLY A 127 24.99 -0.63 16.67
N CYS A 128 24.19 0.13 15.96
CA CYS A 128 23.96 1.54 16.23
C CYS A 128 22.54 1.84 16.72
N LYS A 129 22.26 3.12 17.00
CA LYS A 129 20.91 3.58 17.34
C LYS A 129 19.97 3.38 16.16
N ILE A 130 18.88 2.63 16.37
CA ILE A 130 17.84 2.43 15.36
C ILE A 130 16.65 3.33 15.69
N LEU A 131 16.25 4.14 14.73
CA LEU A 131 15.07 4.97 14.78
C LEU A 131 13.95 4.35 13.93
N ASN A 132 12.71 4.45 14.40
CA ASN A 132 11.55 4.23 13.57
C ASN A 132 11.38 5.43 12.62
N PRO A 133 10.56 5.31 11.54
CA PRO A 133 10.36 6.40 10.58
C PRO A 133 9.73 7.67 11.16
N ASP A 134 9.16 7.60 12.37
CA ASP A 134 8.62 8.74 13.12
C ASP A 134 9.65 9.37 14.07
N GLY A 135 10.93 8.97 13.98
CA GLY A 135 12.01 9.44 14.86
C GLY A 135 12.01 8.83 16.26
N THR A 136 11.02 7.98 16.60
CA THR A 136 11.02 7.30 17.89
C THR A 136 12.11 6.23 17.94
N PHE A 137 12.76 6.08 19.09
CA PHE A 137 13.75 5.03 19.30
C PHE A 137 13.13 3.64 19.14
N ALA A 138 13.82 2.75 18.43
CA ALA A 138 13.41 1.36 18.25
C ALA A 138 14.09 0.49 19.35
N PRO A 139 13.34 -0.02 20.34
CA PRO A 139 13.92 -0.79 21.43
C PRO A 139 14.61 -2.08 20.98
N GLU A 140 14.28 -2.60 19.80
CA GLU A 140 14.97 -3.75 19.20
C GLU A 140 16.46 -3.54 18.92
N SER A 141 16.94 -2.29 18.85
CA SER A 141 18.37 -1.96 18.70
C SER A 141 19.23 -2.53 19.82
N ARG A 142 18.67 -2.71 21.03
CA ARG A 142 19.34 -3.28 22.19
C ARG A 142 18.47 -4.33 22.88
N ARG A 143 18.94 -5.57 22.89
CA ARG A 143 18.22 -6.67 23.51
C ARG A 143 19.12 -7.50 24.43
N SER A 144 18.49 -8.09 25.42
CA SER A 144 19.07 -9.21 26.17
C SER A 144 18.69 -10.54 25.52
N VAL A 145 19.49 -11.56 25.76
CA VAL A 145 19.20 -12.94 25.38
C VAL A 145 17.85 -13.35 25.99
N PRO A 146 16.93 -13.94 25.19
CA PRO A 146 15.65 -14.37 25.72
C PRO A 146 15.80 -15.43 26.80
N THR A 147 15.38 -15.11 28.02
CA THR A 147 15.24 -16.08 29.12
C THR A 147 13.77 -16.44 29.31
N PRO A 148 13.45 -17.62 29.91
CA PRO A 148 12.07 -17.98 30.24
C PRO A 148 11.35 -16.90 31.08
N MET A 149 12.07 -16.26 32.00
CA MET A 149 11.54 -15.20 32.86
C MET A 149 11.18 -13.94 32.05
N ASN A 150 12.08 -13.49 31.18
CA ASN A 150 11.83 -12.33 30.32
C ASN A 150 10.68 -12.61 29.33
N ALA A 151 10.59 -13.83 28.80
CA ALA A 151 9.48 -14.26 27.96
C ALA A 151 8.14 -14.23 28.73
N MET A 152 8.13 -14.66 29.99
CA MET A 152 6.95 -14.61 30.86
C MET A 152 6.48 -13.18 31.11
N TYR A 153 7.39 -12.25 31.43
CA TYR A 153 7.03 -10.83 31.60
C TYR A 153 6.41 -10.23 30.34
N LYS A 154 6.92 -10.62 29.16
CA LYS A 154 6.37 -10.21 27.86
C LYS A 154 5.00 -10.83 27.57
N VAL A 155 4.76 -12.08 27.98
CA VAL A 155 3.47 -12.77 27.81
C VAL A 155 2.40 -12.15 28.72
N LEU A 156 2.73 -11.87 29.98
CA LEU A 156 1.82 -11.27 30.95
C LEU A 156 1.57 -9.77 30.74
N GLY A 157 2.24 -9.15 29.76
CA GLY A 157 2.11 -7.73 29.47
C GLY A 157 2.86 -6.80 30.45
N LEU A 158 3.62 -7.35 31.40
CA LEU A 158 4.37 -6.59 32.40
C LEU A 158 5.44 -5.69 31.76
N THR A 159 6.08 -6.14 30.68
CA THR A 159 7.02 -5.30 29.91
C THR A 159 6.35 -4.05 29.33
N LYS A 160 5.07 -4.15 28.94
CA LYS A 160 4.31 -3.01 28.40
C LYS A 160 3.80 -2.08 29.51
N LEU A 161 3.41 -2.65 30.65
CA LEU A 161 2.93 -1.88 31.81
C LEU A 161 4.06 -1.15 32.54
N PHE A 162 5.27 -1.73 32.56
CA PHE A 162 6.42 -1.21 33.28
C PHE A 162 7.66 -1.11 32.36
N PRO A 163 7.63 -0.25 31.32
CA PRO A 163 8.67 -0.20 30.28
C PRO A 163 10.04 0.28 30.77
N ASN A 164 10.08 1.02 31.89
CA ASN A 164 11.32 1.56 32.46
C ASN A 164 11.83 0.74 33.67
N HIS A 165 11.14 -0.33 34.05
CA HIS A 165 11.53 -1.11 35.22
C HIS A 165 12.59 -2.15 34.82
N PRO A 166 13.80 -2.14 35.40
CA PRO A 166 14.93 -2.98 34.98
C PRO A 166 14.59 -4.48 34.92
N ARG A 167 13.78 -4.97 35.87
CA ARG A 167 13.32 -6.37 35.90
C ARG A 167 12.27 -6.71 34.82
N PHE A 168 11.23 -5.90 34.64
CA PHE A 168 10.09 -6.24 33.78
C PHE A 168 10.31 -5.88 32.31
N ALA A 169 11.23 -4.94 32.05
CA ALA A 169 11.66 -4.53 30.73
C ALA A 169 13.09 -4.98 30.39
N SER A 170 13.62 -5.94 31.15
CA SER A 170 14.97 -6.51 30.98
C SER A 170 15.28 -6.93 29.54
N TYR A 171 14.32 -7.51 28.82
CA TYR A 171 14.53 -7.96 27.43
C TYR A 171 14.95 -6.83 26.47
N TYR A 172 14.42 -5.62 26.66
CA TYR A 172 14.75 -4.43 25.86
C TYR A 172 15.67 -3.48 26.61
N VAL A 173 16.32 -3.98 27.67
CA VAL A 173 17.21 -3.21 28.53
C VAL A 173 16.55 -1.91 29.03
N GLY A 174 15.28 -2.02 29.43
CA GLY A 174 14.44 -0.87 29.77
C GLY A 174 14.98 -0.05 30.94
N GLY A 175 14.86 1.27 30.84
CA GLY A 175 15.34 2.23 31.85
C GLY A 175 16.76 2.75 31.61
N GLN A 176 17.51 2.23 30.62
CA GLN A 176 18.79 2.79 30.21
C GLN A 176 18.62 3.97 29.25
N ASN A 177 19.57 4.92 29.26
CA ASN A 177 19.58 6.01 28.30
C ASN A 177 19.85 5.46 26.88
N GLU A 178 19.10 5.92 25.89
CA GLU A 178 19.26 5.51 24.48
C GLU A 178 20.50 6.11 23.82
N ASP A 179 21.06 7.18 24.38
CA ASP A 179 22.26 7.86 23.84
C ASP A 179 23.55 7.41 24.54
N GLU A 180 23.49 6.38 25.39
CA GLU A 180 24.64 5.87 26.12
C GLU A 180 25.15 4.57 25.52
N ALA A 181 26.44 4.52 25.21
CA ALA A 181 27.09 3.31 24.70
C ALA A 181 27.09 2.22 25.77
N SER A 182 26.69 1.00 25.41
CA SER A 182 26.51 -0.09 26.37
C SER A 182 26.87 -1.45 25.78
N ASP A 183 27.30 -2.38 26.65
CA ASP A 183 27.39 -3.78 26.28
C ASP A 183 25.96 -4.33 26.21
N ILE A 184 25.66 -5.03 25.13
CA ILE A 184 24.36 -5.67 24.90
C ILE A 184 24.59 -7.14 24.58
N GLU A 185 23.53 -7.94 24.66
CA GLU A 185 23.67 -9.36 24.39
C GLU A 185 23.16 -9.74 23.00
N VAL A 186 22.26 -8.95 22.43
CA VAL A 186 21.63 -9.23 21.14
C VAL A 186 21.41 -7.94 20.34
N LEU A 187 21.95 -7.90 19.12
CA LEU A 187 21.72 -6.87 18.11
C LEU A 187 20.40 -7.10 17.37
N SER A 188 19.86 -6.07 16.73
CA SER A 188 18.73 -6.23 15.80
C SER A 188 19.20 -6.90 14.52
N GLY A 189 18.51 -7.95 14.06
CA GLY A 189 18.77 -8.57 12.75
C GLY A 189 18.65 -7.62 11.55
N SER A 190 18.08 -6.41 11.73
CA SER A 190 18.01 -5.39 10.69
C SER A 190 19.33 -4.69 10.38
N PHE A 191 20.28 -4.70 11.32
CA PHE A 191 21.59 -4.05 11.17
C PHE A 191 22.59 -4.66 12.17
N MET A 192 23.56 -5.42 11.66
CA MET A 192 24.57 -6.12 12.47
C MET A 192 25.95 -5.94 11.83
N PHE A 193 26.87 -5.27 12.53
CA PHE A 193 28.23 -5.03 12.06
C PHE A 193 29.21 -5.98 12.76
N TYR A 194 29.78 -6.94 12.03
CA TYR A 194 30.56 -8.05 12.58
C TYR A 194 32.00 -8.04 12.08
N ARG A 195 32.93 -8.58 12.88
CA ARG A 195 34.22 -9.04 12.35
C ARG A 195 33.98 -10.21 11.39
N THR A 196 34.44 -10.09 10.15
CA THR A 196 34.20 -11.12 9.12
C THR A 196 34.76 -12.46 9.53
N GLY A 197 35.99 -12.51 10.04
CA GLY A 197 36.63 -13.75 10.50
C GLY A 197 35.83 -14.48 11.58
N LEU A 198 35.30 -13.75 12.57
CA LEU A 198 34.45 -14.33 13.61
C LEU A 198 33.11 -14.81 13.04
N LEU A 199 32.50 -14.03 12.15
CA LEU A 199 31.23 -14.40 11.53
C LEU A 199 31.36 -15.70 10.72
N GLN A 200 32.47 -15.86 10.00
CA GLN A 200 32.80 -17.07 9.23
C GLN A 200 33.15 -18.26 10.14
N GLU A 201 33.93 -18.05 11.20
CA GLU A 201 34.24 -19.08 12.22
C GLU A 201 32.95 -19.65 12.84
N LEU A 202 31.98 -18.76 13.12
CA LEU A 202 30.67 -19.12 13.64
C LEU A 202 29.74 -19.75 12.58
N ASN A 203 30.18 -19.91 11.32
CA ASN A 203 29.37 -20.38 10.19
C ASN A 203 28.11 -19.52 9.95
N GLY A 204 28.19 -18.21 10.19
CA GLY A 204 27.09 -17.28 9.98
C GLY A 204 25.84 -17.60 10.81
N PHE A 205 24.67 -17.42 10.21
CA PHE A 205 23.38 -17.72 10.82
C PHE A 205 23.10 -19.22 10.85
N ASP A 206 22.36 -19.68 11.88
CA ASP A 206 21.90 -21.07 11.92
C ASP A 206 20.65 -21.25 11.03
N GLU A 207 20.81 -22.02 9.95
CA GLU A 207 19.78 -22.22 8.92
C GLU A 207 18.50 -22.92 9.42
N ARG A 208 18.49 -23.46 10.65
CA ARG A 208 17.25 -23.98 11.27
C ARG A 208 16.23 -22.87 11.52
N PHE A 209 16.69 -21.63 11.68
CA PHE A 209 15.84 -20.47 11.84
C PHE A 209 15.52 -19.86 10.47
N PHE A 210 14.27 -20.00 10.04
CA PHE A 210 13.82 -19.41 8.79
C PHE A 210 13.78 -17.86 8.86
N MET A 211 13.34 -17.27 9.99
CA MET A 211 13.27 -15.82 10.25
C MET A 211 12.99 -15.49 11.73
N TYR A 212 13.49 -14.36 12.26
CA TYR A 212 13.30 -13.73 13.59
C TYR A 212 14.08 -14.26 14.81
N GLY A 213 14.91 -15.29 14.68
CA GLY A 213 15.67 -15.83 15.82
C GLY A 213 17.09 -16.25 15.47
N GLU A 214 17.42 -16.27 14.19
CA GLU A 214 18.76 -16.38 13.66
C GLU A 214 19.69 -15.30 14.22
N ASP A 215 19.20 -14.07 14.39
CA ASP A 215 19.93 -12.93 14.94
C ASP A 215 20.25 -13.11 16.43
N ILE A 216 19.26 -13.56 17.22
CA ILE A 216 19.42 -13.91 18.62
C ILE A 216 20.43 -15.05 18.78
N ASP A 217 20.30 -16.09 17.94
CA ASP A 217 21.18 -17.25 17.95
C ASP A 217 22.63 -16.90 17.65
N LEU A 218 22.87 -16.11 16.60
CA LEU A 218 24.20 -15.67 16.21
C LEU A 218 24.84 -14.84 17.32
N CYS A 219 24.14 -13.83 17.85
CA CYS A 219 24.65 -13.01 18.95
C CYS A 219 24.98 -13.86 20.19
N TYR A 220 24.13 -14.83 20.54
CA TYR A 220 24.39 -15.69 21.68
C TYR A 220 25.62 -16.61 21.47
N ARG A 221 25.85 -17.08 20.24
CA ARG A 221 27.07 -17.82 19.89
C ARG A 221 28.31 -16.94 19.92
N THR A 222 28.22 -15.68 19.51
CA THR A 222 29.29 -14.68 19.64
C THR A 222 29.70 -14.48 21.10
N LEU A 223 28.73 -14.31 22.01
CA LEU A 223 29.02 -14.21 23.45
C LEU A 223 29.68 -15.48 23.99
N LYS A 224 29.21 -16.67 23.57
CA LYS A 224 29.81 -17.96 23.96
C LYS A 224 31.23 -18.16 23.44
N ALA A 225 31.59 -17.53 22.32
CA ALA A 225 32.94 -17.51 21.80
C ALA A 225 33.86 -16.52 22.57
N GLY A 226 33.35 -15.84 23.60
CA GLY A 226 34.13 -14.96 24.46
C GLY A 226 34.22 -13.51 24.00
N TYR A 227 33.52 -13.15 22.92
CA TYR A 227 33.50 -11.79 22.38
C TYR A 227 32.38 -10.95 22.99
N ARG A 228 32.63 -9.65 23.13
CA ARG A 228 31.60 -8.68 23.52
C ARG A 228 30.80 -8.22 22.31
N ILE A 229 29.57 -7.77 22.56
CA ILE A 229 28.70 -7.13 21.58
C ILE A 229 28.35 -5.73 22.09
N ARG A 230 28.56 -4.71 21.27
CA ARG A 230 28.41 -3.31 21.69
C ARG A 230 27.30 -2.56 20.95
N TYR A 231 26.55 -1.78 21.71
CA TYR A 231 25.67 -0.73 21.19
C TYR A 231 26.43 0.61 21.11
N VAL A 232 26.47 1.21 19.92
CA VAL A 232 27.21 2.43 19.58
C VAL A 232 26.23 3.54 19.15
N PRO A 233 25.75 4.39 20.06
CA PRO A 233 24.74 5.41 19.76
C PRO A 233 25.31 6.66 19.07
N ASP A 234 26.63 6.75 18.89
CA ASP A 234 27.30 7.89 18.22
C ASP A 234 26.83 8.09 16.77
N THR A 235 26.22 7.05 16.19
CA THR A 235 25.57 7.09 14.87
C THR A 235 24.21 6.42 14.93
N SER A 236 23.37 6.68 13.93
CA SER A 236 22.01 6.15 13.87
C SER A 236 21.54 5.79 12.46
N ILE A 237 20.50 4.96 12.39
CA ILE A 237 19.83 4.56 11.15
C ILE A 237 18.31 4.65 11.31
N ILE A 238 17.58 4.70 10.20
CA ILE A 238 16.12 4.46 10.19
C ILE A 238 15.86 3.05 9.68
N HIS A 239 14.94 2.35 10.32
CA HIS A 239 14.42 1.08 9.82
C HIS A 239 12.92 1.22 9.52
N TYR A 240 12.54 1.14 8.24
CA TYR A 240 11.19 1.46 7.75
C TYR A 240 10.11 0.41 8.06
N LYS A 241 10.49 -0.78 8.54
CA LYS A 241 9.68 -1.74 9.31
C LYS A 241 8.20 -1.80 8.95
N GLY A 242 7.81 -2.79 8.14
CA GLY A 242 6.38 -3.17 8.05
C GLY A 242 5.89 -3.72 6.71
N GLU A 243 6.69 -3.64 5.65
CA GLU A 243 6.26 -4.09 4.31
C GLU A 243 6.26 -5.62 4.19
N SER A 244 7.34 -6.29 4.59
CA SER A 244 7.42 -7.75 4.47
C SER A 244 6.66 -8.49 5.58
N THR A 245 6.41 -7.86 6.73
CA THR A 245 5.62 -8.50 7.80
C THR A 245 4.87 -7.52 8.72
N LYS A 246 3.55 -7.54 8.63
CA LYS A 246 2.65 -6.88 9.58
C LYS A 246 2.69 -7.62 10.92
N LYS A 247 3.27 -7.01 11.96
CA LYS A 247 3.42 -7.60 13.32
C LYS A 247 2.09 -7.97 14.00
N GLU A 248 0.98 -7.44 13.51
CA GLU A 248 -0.39 -7.76 13.96
C GLU A 248 -0.96 -9.04 13.32
N ASN A 249 -0.26 -9.61 12.33
CA ASN A 249 -0.70 -10.84 11.69
C ASN A 249 -0.47 -12.03 12.63
N LEU A 250 -1.51 -12.85 12.83
CA LEU A 250 -1.43 -14.10 13.60
C LEU A 250 -0.24 -14.96 13.18
N ARG A 251 0.05 -15.02 11.86
CA ARG A 251 1.17 -15.78 11.32
C ARG A 251 2.51 -15.31 11.90
N TYR A 252 2.70 -14.00 12.06
CA TYR A 252 3.89 -13.45 12.70
C TYR A 252 4.03 -13.92 14.14
N ILE A 253 2.95 -13.83 14.93
CA ILE A 253 2.95 -14.22 16.35
C ILE A 253 3.30 -15.71 16.49
N ILE A 254 2.69 -16.58 15.68
CA ILE A 254 2.95 -18.02 15.69
C ILE A 254 4.41 -18.31 15.30
N THR A 255 4.89 -17.73 14.20
CA THR A 255 6.28 -17.92 13.73
C THR A 255 7.28 -17.45 14.79
N PHE A 256 7.08 -16.26 15.36
CA PHE A 256 7.98 -15.70 16.36
C PHE A 256 8.03 -16.55 17.64
N ASN A 257 6.87 -16.99 18.14
CA ASN A 257 6.85 -17.86 19.32
C ASN A 257 7.47 -19.24 19.05
N LYS A 258 7.25 -19.82 17.87
CA LYS A 258 7.90 -21.08 17.45
C LYS A 258 9.43 -20.94 17.46
N VAL A 259 9.93 -19.84 16.93
CA VAL A 259 11.37 -19.54 16.85
C VAL A 259 11.98 -19.35 18.24
N LEU A 260 11.29 -18.66 19.17
CA LEU A 260 11.74 -18.58 20.56
C LEU A 260 11.80 -19.96 21.24
N TYR A 261 10.85 -20.84 20.95
CA TYR A 261 10.89 -22.21 21.45
C TYR A 261 12.07 -23.00 20.85
N GLN A 262 12.34 -22.87 19.55
CA GLN A 262 13.52 -23.48 18.90
C GLN A 262 14.84 -22.98 19.52
N PHE A 263 14.94 -21.68 19.83
CA PHE A 263 16.09 -21.12 20.53
C PHE A 263 16.24 -21.73 21.94
N PHE A 264 15.13 -21.81 22.69
CA PHE A 264 15.12 -22.47 24.01
C PHE A 264 15.53 -23.94 23.92
N GLU A 265 15.03 -24.67 22.91
CA GLU A 265 15.36 -26.06 22.65
C GLU A 265 16.86 -26.24 22.42
N LYS A 266 17.45 -25.40 21.57
CA LYS A 266 18.87 -25.42 21.22
C LYS A 266 19.79 -25.10 22.40
N HIS A 267 19.47 -24.09 23.20
CA HIS A 267 20.44 -23.51 24.15
C HIS A 267 20.17 -23.77 25.63
N TYR A 268 18.92 -24.05 26.01
CA TYR A 268 18.54 -24.19 27.43
C TYR A 268 18.00 -25.57 27.78
N SER A 269 17.44 -26.30 26.82
CA SER A 269 16.59 -27.45 27.10
C SER A 269 17.25 -28.62 27.85
N TYR A 270 18.58 -28.71 27.84
CA TYR A 270 19.33 -29.72 28.58
C TYR A 270 19.26 -29.49 30.11
N GLY A 271 19.10 -28.24 30.55
CA GLY A 271 19.04 -27.87 31.97
C GLY A 271 17.62 -27.88 32.58
N TYR A 272 16.58 -28.16 31.80
CA TYR A 272 15.19 -28.07 32.25
C TYR A 272 14.43 -29.40 32.10
N SER A 273 13.58 -29.70 33.08
CA SER A 273 12.74 -30.90 33.07
C SER A 273 11.75 -30.90 31.90
N ILE A 274 11.32 -32.09 31.48
CA ILE A 274 10.33 -32.23 30.40
C ILE A 274 9.00 -31.51 30.73
N PHE A 275 8.61 -31.48 32.00
CA PHE A 275 7.43 -30.74 32.48
C PHE A 275 7.57 -29.23 32.26
N PHE A 276 8.76 -28.67 32.49
CA PHE A 276 9.02 -27.26 32.23
C PHE A 276 8.93 -26.95 30.72
N LYS A 277 9.40 -27.85 29.86
CA LYS A 277 9.26 -27.71 28.39
C LYS A 277 7.78 -27.68 27.98
N TYR A 278 6.96 -28.58 28.53
CA TYR A 278 5.51 -28.56 28.29
C TYR A 278 4.83 -27.30 28.81
N PHE A 279 5.26 -26.77 29.96
CA PHE A 279 4.73 -25.51 30.50
C PHE A 279 5.02 -24.31 29.57
N ILE A 280 6.24 -24.21 29.04
CA ILE A 280 6.59 -23.16 28.06
C ILE A 280 5.78 -23.33 26.77
N LEU A 281 5.65 -24.56 26.28
CA LEU A 281 4.83 -24.84 25.09
C LEU A 281 3.37 -24.45 25.30
N LEU A 282 2.79 -24.79 26.46
CA LEU A 282 1.44 -24.39 26.84
C LEU A 282 1.30 -22.86 26.90
N GLY A 283 2.27 -22.15 27.47
CA GLY A 283 2.31 -20.68 27.48
C GLY A 283 2.34 -20.06 26.08
N VAL A 284 3.12 -20.63 25.16
CA VAL A 284 3.16 -20.22 23.76
C VAL A 284 1.82 -20.45 23.04
N VAL A 285 1.24 -21.64 23.22
CA VAL A 285 -0.04 -22.01 22.59
C VAL A 285 -1.18 -21.13 23.11
N THR A 286 -1.28 -20.96 24.43
CA THR A 286 -2.30 -20.11 25.07
C THR A 286 -2.19 -18.66 24.66
N LYS A 287 -0.97 -18.08 24.62
CA LYS A 287 -0.76 -16.71 24.11
C LYS A 287 -1.14 -16.58 22.65
N SER A 288 -0.77 -17.54 21.81
CA SER A 288 -1.09 -17.54 20.38
C SER A 288 -2.61 -17.62 20.17
N ALA A 289 -3.30 -18.48 20.93
CA ALA A 289 -4.76 -18.58 20.93
C ALA A 289 -5.44 -17.30 21.45
N ALA A 290 -4.98 -16.73 22.56
CA ALA A 290 -5.51 -15.49 23.10
C ALA A 290 -5.32 -14.32 22.11
N SER A 291 -4.15 -14.23 21.48
CA SER A 291 -3.88 -13.22 20.45
C SER A 291 -4.77 -13.41 19.22
N TYR A 292 -5.03 -14.65 18.83
CA TYR A 292 -5.97 -14.97 17.75
C TYR A 292 -7.39 -14.49 18.09
N VAL A 293 -7.91 -14.86 19.27
CA VAL A 293 -9.25 -14.45 19.73
C VAL A 293 -9.33 -12.92 19.81
N PHE A 294 -8.30 -12.26 20.35
CA PHE A 294 -8.26 -10.80 20.44
C PHE A 294 -8.22 -10.14 19.04
N SER A 295 -7.50 -10.72 18.08
CA SER A 295 -7.47 -10.22 16.69
C SER A 295 -8.84 -10.36 16.00
N LEU A 296 -9.55 -11.46 16.24
CA LEU A 296 -10.92 -11.67 15.74
C LEU A 296 -11.88 -10.65 16.36
N PHE A 297 -11.72 -10.40 17.66
CA PHE A 297 -12.51 -9.40 18.38
C PHE A 297 -12.27 -7.99 17.81
N ASN A 298 -11.02 -7.56 17.65
CA ASN A 298 -10.69 -6.24 17.12
C ASN A 298 -11.14 -6.05 15.66
N ARG A 299 -11.03 -7.09 14.83
CA ARG A 299 -11.52 -7.06 13.44
C ARG A 299 -13.05 -6.95 13.38
N SER A 300 -13.73 -7.58 14.33
CA SER A 300 -15.20 -7.59 14.40
C SER A 300 -15.78 -6.39 15.16
N LEU A 301 -14.98 -5.68 15.96
CA LEU A 301 -15.47 -4.60 16.82
C LEU A 301 -16.18 -3.49 16.03
N ARG A 302 -15.64 -3.11 14.87
CA ARG A 302 -16.22 -2.07 14.02
C ARG A 302 -17.55 -2.51 13.37
N PRO A 303 -17.65 -3.63 12.64
CA PRO A 303 -18.93 -4.08 12.10
C PRO A 303 -19.95 -4.36 13.21
N VAL A 304 -19.53 -4.88 14.37
CA VAL A 304 -20.41 -5.06 15.54
C VAL A 304 -20.91 -3.71 16.05
N SER A 305 -20.06 -2.68 16.16
CA SER A 305 -20.48 -1.34 16.60
C SER A 305 -21.47 -0.69 15.64
N ASP A 306 -21.26 -0.83 14.32
CA ASP A 306 -22.17 -0.28 13.31
C ASP A 306 -23.51 -0.99 13.34
N LEU A 307 -23.50 -2.33 13.44
CA LEU A 307 -24.72 -3.11 13.56
C LEU A 307 -25.46 -2.78 14.86
N LEU A 308 -24.75 -2.66 15.98
CA LEU A 308 -25.36 -2.32 17.26
C LEU A 308 -26.07 -0.96 17.15
N LEU A 309 -25.44 0.05 16.57
CA LEU A 309 -26.06 1.35 16.36
C LEU A 309 -27.24 1.28 15.37
N LEU A 310 -27.08 0.59 14.24
CA LEU A 310 -28.14 0.41 13.25
C LEU A 310 -29.37 -0.23 13.88
N ASN A 311 -29.17 -1.29 14.66
CA ASN A 311 -30.23 -2.04 15.30
C ASN A 311 -30.89 -1.24 16.44
N LEU A 312 -30.12 -0.51 17.25
CA LEU A 312 -30.67 0.37 18.29
C LEU A 312 -31.58 1.46 17.69
N VAL A 313 -31.15 2.12 16.61
CA VAL A 313 -31.95 3.15 15.94
C VAL A 313 -33.21 2.54 15.31
N LEU A 314 -33.09 1.38 14.67
CA LEU A 314 -34.23 0.68 14.08
C LEU A 314 -35.26 0.27 15.15
N VAL A 315 -34.81 -0.29 16.27
CA VAL A 315 -35.66 -0.63 17.43
C VAL A 315 -36.36 0.62 17.96
N GLY A 316 -35.64 1.72 18.13
CA GLY A 316 -36.20 2.98 18.62
C GLY A 316 -37.35 3.52 17.75
N PHE A 317 -37.15 3.58 16.43
CA PHE A 317 -38.22 4.01 15.51
C PHE A 317 -39.37 3.01 15.40
N PHE A 318 -39.07 1.72 15.54
CA PHE A 318 -40.11 0.69 15.57
C PHE A 318 -41.02 0.85 16.79
N LEU A 319 -40.42 0.98 17.97
CA LEU A 319 -41.13 1.25 19.23
C LEU A 319 -41.98 2.50 19.15
N TYR A 320 -41.41 3.59 18.62
CA TYR A 320 -42.12 4.85 18.46
C TYR A 320 -43.33 4.71 17.51
N ARG A 321 -43.14 4.10 16.33
CA ARG A 321 -44.17 4.04 15.28
C ARG A 321 -45.37 3.19 15.66
N TYR A 322 -45.17 2.15 16.46
CA TYR A 322 -46.22 1.23 16.89
C TYR A 322 -46.64 1.46 18.35
N SER A 323 -46.00 2.39 19.07
CA SER A 323 -46.31 2.73 20.47
C SER A 323 -46.32 1.51 21.40
N ILE A 324 -45.37 0.60 21.19
CA ILE A 324 -45.25 -0.68 21.91
C ILE A 324 -44.32 -0.49 23.11
N ALA A 325 -44.55 -1.19 24.23
CA ALA A 325 -43.54 -1.26 25.29
C ALA A 325 -42.36 -2.18 24.86
N PRO A 326 -41.11 -1.90 25.27
CA PRO A 326 -39.95 -2.73 24.88
C PRO A 326 -40.12 -4.24 25.12
N ALA A 327 -40.84 -4.62 26.18
CA ALA A 327 -41.10 -6.02 26.53
C ALA A 327 -41.99 -6.75 25.51
N ASP A 328 -42.83 -6.02 24.78
CA ASP A 328 -43.87 -6.60 23.92
C ASP A 328 -43.46 -6.70 22.45
N ILE A 329 -42.30 -6.13 22.07
CA ILE A 329 -41.72 -6.22 20.71
C ILE A 329 -41.66 -7.68 20.24
N PHE A 330 -41.17 -8.55 21.12
CA PHE A 330 -40.92 -9.96 20.83
C PHE A 330 -42.16 -10.85 20.98
N GLN A 331 -43.33 -10.30 21.33
CA GLN A 331 -44.56 -11.08 21.47
C GLN A 331 -45.51 -10.85 20.28
N ALA A 332 -45.73 -9.60 19.86
CA ALA A 332 -46.75 -9.28 18.85
C ALA A 332 -46.18 -9.12 17.42
N TYR A 333 -44.91 -8.72 17.27
CA TYR A 333 -44.33 -8.36 15.96
C TYR A 333 -43.02 -9.11 15.65
N GLN A 334 -42.72 -10.16 16.43
CA GLN A 334 -41.47 -10.91 16.39
C GLN A 334 -41.03 -11.33 14.98
N PRO A 335 -41.86 -12.03 14.15
CA PRO A 335 -41.37 -12.53 12.86
C PRO A 335 -41.05 -11.38 11.89
N ILE A 336 -41.93 -10.39 11.77
CA ILE A 336 -41.76 -9.28 10.82
C ILE A 336 -40.58 -8.39 11.21
N PHE A 337 -40.48 -8.04 12.50
CA PHE A 337 -39.36 -7.23 12.99
C PHE A 337 -38.03 -7.95 12.80
N LEU A 338 -37.91 -9.22 13.20
CA LEU A 338 -36.66 -9.99 13.07
C LEU A 338 -36.27 -10.18 11.61
N SER A 339 -37.21 -10.48 10.71
CA SER A 339 -36.92 -10.63 9.27
C SER A 339 -36.37 -9.33 8.66
N VAL A 340 -36.98 -8.19 8.97
CA VAL A 340 -36.56 -6.88 8.42
C VAL A 340 -35.24 -6.42 9.04
N ASN A 341 -35.08 -6.63 10.35
CA ASN A 341 -33.85 -6.36 11.08
C ASN A 341 -32.66 -7.13 10.51
N PHE A 342 -32.86 -8.45 10.31
CA PHE A 342 -31.88 -9.32 9.68
C PHE A 342 -31.57 -8.87 8.26
N LEU A 343 -32.58 -8.58 7.45
CA LEU A 343 -32.41 -8.15 6.07
C LEU A 343 -31.64 -6.82 5.97
N HIS A 344 -31.94 -5.86 6.83
CA HIS A 344 -31.26 -4.56 6.88
C HIS A 344 -29.80 -4.70 7.33
N SER A 345 -29.55 -5.49 8.38
CA SER A 345 -28.21 -5.80 8.86
C SER A 345 -27.38 -6.52 7.79
N ALA A 346 -27.96 -7.51 7.12
CA ALA A 346 -27.30 -8.27 6.05
C ALA A 346 -26.98 -7.38 4.84
N ALA A 347 -27.96 -6.59 4.38
CA ALA A 347 -27.76 -5.66 3.26
C ALA A 347 -26.66 -4.64 3.58
N TYR A 348 -26.67 -4.04 4.78
CA TYR A 348 -25.63 -3.12 5.21
C TYR A 348 -24.24 -3.78 5.22
N LEU A 349 -24.09 -4.97 5.81
CA LEU A 349 -22.80 -5.68 5.82
C LEU A 349 -22.30 -6.02 4.41
N ILE A 350 -23.18 -6.45 3.50
CA ILE A 350 -22.83 -6.77 2.11
C ILE A 350 -22.28 -5.52 1.42
N PHE A 351 -22.99 -4.39 1.49
CA PHE A 351 -22.53 -3.16 0.85
C PHE A 351 -21.31 -2.54 1.55
N ALA A 352 -21.25 -2.58 2.88
CA ALA A 352 -20.08 -2.13 3.64
C ALA A 352 -18.84 -2.95 3.28
N LYS A 353 -18.96 -4.27 3.11
CA LYS A 353 -17.89 -5.13 2.62
C LYS A 353 -17.51 -4.79 1.17
N TYR A 354 -18.50 -4.59 0.29
CA TYR A 354 -18.29 -4.22 -1.12
C TYR A 354 -17.51 -2.91 -1.27
N TYR A 355 -17.86 -1.89 -0.49
CA TYR A 355 -17.16 -0.61 -0.46
C TYR A 355 -15.85 -0.63 0.35
N GLY A 356 -15.47 -1.80 0.87
CA GLY A 356 -14.22 -1.99 1.60
C GLY A 356 -14.17 -1.31 2.97
N LEU A 357 -15.34 -1.01 3.58
CA LEU A 357 -15.46 -0.22 4.81
C LEU A 357 -14.73 -0.85 6.01
N TYR A 358 -14.57 -2.18 6.02
CA TYR A 358 -13.93 -2.91 7.13
C TYR A 358 -12.52 -3.44 6.81
N ASN A 359 -12.02 -3.18 5.59
CA ASN A 359 -10.70 -3.64 5.16
C ASN A 359 -9.81 -2.46 4.72
N LYS A 360 -10.21 -1.75 3.65
CA LYS A 360 -9.39 -0.70 3.00
C LYS A 360 -9.80 0.71 3.44
N ASN A 361 -11.10 0.99 3.53
CA ASN A 361 -11.68 2.34 3.71
C ASN A 361 -12.29 2.56 5.09
N LEU A 362 -11.54 2.22 6.12
CA LEU A 362 -11.95 2.13 7.52
C LEU A 362 -12.62 3.39 8.11
N HIS A 363 -12.26 4.57 7.62
CA HIS A 363 -12.74 5.86 8.12
C HIS A 363 -13.52 6.68 7.07
N SER A 364 -13.81 6.08 5.90
CA SER A 364 -14.41 6.83 4.80
C SER A 364 -15.90 7.06 5.00
N TRP A 365 -16.27 8.33 5.23
CA TRP A 365 -17.66 8.73 5.41
C TRP A 365 -18.52 8.49 4.16
N SER A 366 -17.97 8.72 2.96
CA SER A 366 -18.70 8.58 1.71
C SER A 366 -19.07 7.12 1.42
N HIS A 367 -18.21 6.17 1.80
CA HIS A 367 -18.49 4.74 1.68
C HIS A 367 -19.54 4.27 2.69
N VAL A 368 -19.57 4.84 3.91
CA VAL A 368 -20.68 4.58 4.87
C VAL A 368 -22.01 5.04 4.29
N VAL A 369 -22.04 6.28 3.77
CA VAL A 369 -23.26 6.85 3.17
C VAL A 369 -23.76 6.00 2.00
N LYS A 370 -22.86 5.58 1.10
CA LYS A 370 -23.21 4.65 0.00
C LYS A 370 -23.77 3.34 0.56
N ALA A 371 -23.10 2.70 1.52
CA ALA A 371 -23.58 1.45 2.11
C ALA A 371 -24.98 1.58 2.71
N LEU A 372 -25.26 2.67 3.43
CA LEU A 372 -26.57 2.95 4.00
C LEU A 372 -27.65 3.16 2.92
N LEU A 373 -27.38 3.99 1.91
CA LEU A 373 -28.34 4.27 0.83
C LEU A 373 -28.66 3.01 0.01
N PHE A 374 -27.65 2.22 -0.35
CA PHE A 374 -27.86 0.97 -1.09
C PHE A 374 -28.58 -0.07 -0.22
N SER A 375 -28.28 -0.16 1.07
CA SER A 375 -29.00 -1.04 1.99
C SER A 375 -30.49 -0.66 2.09
N LEU A 376 -30.81 0.64 2.16
CA LEU A 376 -32.19 1.13 2.16
C LEU A 376 -32.93 0.72 0.89
N VAL A 377 -32.33 0.95 -0.28
CA VAL A 377 -32.94 0.59 -1.58
C VAL A 377 -33.18 -0.91 -1.66
N THR A 378 -32.20 -1.74 -1.26
CA THR A 378 -32.33 -3.20 -1.28
C THR A 378 -33.44 -3.68 -0.35
N VAL A 379 -33.48 -3.23 0.90
CA VAL A 379 -34.50 -3.63 1.88
C VAL A 379 -35.88 -3.14 1.45
N ALA A 380 -36.00 -1.89 1.00
CA ALA A 380 -37.27 -1.34 0.52
C ALA A 380 -37.80 -2.07 -0.73
N SER A 381 -36.89 -2.52 -1.61
CA SER A 381 -37.26 -3.30 -2.79
C SER A 381 -37.74 -4.69 -2.41
N ILE A 382 -37.00 -5.42 -1.56
CA ILE A 382 -37.37 -6.78 -1.14
C ILE A 382 -38.71 -6.76 -0.39
N THR A 383 -38.87 -5.85 0.59
CA THR A 383 -40.13 -5.72 1.35
C THR A 383 -41.31 -5.25 0.49
N PHE A 384 -41.09 -4.69 -0.71
CA PHE A 384 -42.16 -4.38 -1.66
C PHE A 384 -42.68 -5.63 -2.37
N PHE A 385 -41.78 -6.53 -2.80
CA PHE A 385 -42.16 -7.74 -3.53
C PHE A 385 -42.71 -8.84 -2.60
N PHE A 386 -42.19 -8.93 -1.37
CA PHE A 386 -42.61 -9.92 -0.38
C PHE A 386 -43.55 -9.30 0.65
N ARG A 387 -44.86 -9.36 0.38
CA ARG A 387 -45.89 -8.72 1.22
C ARG A 387 -46.00 -9.32 2.63
N ASP A 388 -45.59 -10.57 2.82
CA ASP A 388 -45.64 -11.25 4.12
C ASP A 388 -44.63 -10.66 5.13
N ILE A 389 -43.61 -9.97 4.63
CA ILE A 389 -42.63 -9.20 5.43
C ILE A 389 -42.80 -7.69 5.21
N ALA A 390 -43.98 -7.25 4.74
CA ALA A 390 -44.24 -5.85 4.46
C ALA A 390 -44.05 -5.00 5.73
N PHE A 391 -43.08 -4.08 5.65
CA PHE A 391 -42.65 -3.25 6.76
C PHE A 391 -42.91 -1.78 6.47
N SER A 392 -43.08 -0.97 7.52
CA SER A 392 -43.26 0.47 7.35
C SER A 392 -42.01 1.10 6.74
N ARG A 393 -42.13 1.54 5.48
CA ARG A 393 -41.04 2.24 4.77
C ARG A 393 -40.62 3.54 5.46
N LEU A 394 -41.54 4.15 6.21
CA LEU A 394 -41.26 5.34 7.00
C LEU A 394 -40.24 5.04 8.10
N ILE A 395 -40.31 3.86 8.74
CA ILE A 395 -39.34 3.43 9.76
C ILE A 395 -37.97 3.22 9.12
N LEU A 396 -37.90 2.55 7.96
CA LEU A 396 -36.64 2.33 7.23
C LEU A 396 -36.01 3.67 6.83
N LEU A 397 -36.79 4.58 6.24
CA LEU A 397 -36.33 5.90 5.83
C LEU A 397 -35.84 6.72 7.04
N ALA A 398 -36.62 6.78 8.13
CA ALA A 398 -36.25 7.51 9.33
C ALA A 398 -34.97 6.94 9.99
N THR A 399 -34.86 5.61 10.04
CA THR A 399 -33.65 4.91 10.53
C THR A 399 -32.44 5.29 9.69
N THR A 400 -32.55 5.23 8.36
CA THR A 400 -31.46 5.60 7.45
C THR A 400 -31.08 7.07 7.60
N LEU A 401 -32.03 8.00 7.71
CA LEU A 401 -31.75 9.43 7.89
C LEU A 401 -30.96 9.73 9.16
N VAL A 402 -31.30 9.09 10.28
CA VAL A 402 -30.54 9.24 11.53
C VAL A 402 -29.14 8.63 11.40
N LEU A 403 -29.01 7.44 10.80
CA LEU A 403 -27.72 6.78 10.61
C LEU A 403 -26.79 7.52 9.64
N LEU A 404 -27.36 8.23 8.64
CA LEU A 404 -26.62 9.12 7.74
C LEU A 404 -25.96 10.30 8.47
N LEU A 405 -26.41 10.63 9.69
CA LEU A 405 -25.76 11.62 10.54
C LEU A 405 -24.80 10.94 11.52
N LEU A 406 -25.25 9.91 12.25
CA LEU A 406 -24.50 9.34 13.36
C LEU A 406 -23.26 8.54 12.92
N LEU A 407 -23.39 7.65 11.93
CA LEU A 407 -22.25 6.80 11.52
C LEU A 407 -21.14 7.64 10.88
N PRO A 408 -21.41 8.58 9.95
CA PRO A 408 -20.39 9.51 9.46
C PRO A 408 -19.76 10.36 10.57
N ALA A 409 -20.54 10.85 11.53
CA ALA A 409 -20.01 11.61 12.67
C ALA A 409 -19.05 10.78 13.52
N ILE A 410 -19.39 9.52 13.83
CA ILE A 410 -18.49 8.60 14.55
C ILE A 410 -17.21 8.35 13.75
N ARG A 411 -17.29 8.22 12.41
CA ARG A 411 -16.11 8.08 11.56
C ARG A 411 -15.23 9.32 11.58
N LEU A 412 -15.82 10.52 11.54
CA LEU A 412 -15.07 11.78 11.63
C LEU A 412 -14.39 11.94 13.00
N VAL A 413 -15.09 11.64 14.09
CA VAL A 413 -14.55 11.69 15.46
C VAL A 413 -13.42 10.67 15.64
N THR A 414 -13.65 9.41 15.25
CA THR A 414 -12.61 8.36 15.34
C THR A 414 -11.42 8.65 14.44
N ALA A 415 -11.62 9.22 13.25
CA ALA A 415 -10.53 9.70 12.42
C ALA A 415 -9.74 10.80 13.14
N ARG A 416 -10.40 11.74 13.82
CA ARG A 416 -9.70 12.81 14.54
C ARG A 416 -8.87 12.31 15.73
N PHE A 417 -9.35 11.31 16.47
CA PHE A 417 -8.68 10.83 17.70
C PHE A 417 -7.70 9.67 17.48
N PHE A 418 -7.95 8.80 16.51
CA PHE A 418 -7.13 7.60 16.29
C PHE A 418 -6.27 7.65 15.02
N TYR A 419 -6.50 8.62 14.12
CA TYR A 419 -5.75 8.75 12.88
C TYR A 419 -4.54 9.68 13.06
N GLN A 420 -3.54 9.20 13.79
CA GLN A 420 -2.18 9.77 13.77
C GLN A 420 -1.36 9.23 12.57
N GLY A 421 -2.01 8.76 11.49
CA GLY A 421 -1.37 8.02 10.41
C GLY A 421 -1.32 8.73 9.05
N SER A 422 -0.15 9.24 8.70
CA SER A 422 0.54 9.33 7.39
C SER A 422 -0.12 9.72 6.05
N SER A 423 -1.44 9.86 5.88
CA SER A 423 -2.00 10.22 4.56
C SER A 423 -2.91 11.45 4.59
N ALA A 424 -2.65 12.40 3.67
CA ALA A 424 -3.50 13.55 3.40
C ALA A 424 -4.77 13.20 2.61
N LYS A 425 -4.86 11.96 2.10
CA LYS A 425 -5.94 11.51 1.21
C LYS A 425 -7.29 11.52 1.95
N GLY A 426 -8.22 12.34 1.46
CA GLY A 426 -9.59 12.41 1.98
C GLY A 426 -9.80 13.25 3.25
N ARG A 427 -8.83 14.10 3.64
CA ARG A 427 -9.00 15.05 4.75
C ARG A 427 -9.78 16.29 4.32
N ILE A 428 -10.69 16.75 5.19
CA ILE A 428 -11.50 17.97 4.99
C ILE A 428 -10.66 19.23 5.21
N GLN A 429 -9.75 19.21 6.18
CA GLN A 429 -8.80 20.30 6.42
C GLN A 429 -7.49 20.02 5.68
N PRO A 430 -6.87 21.05 5.07
CA PRO A 430 -5.59 20.88 4.40
C PRO A 430 -4.50 20.50 5.41
N VAL A 431 -3.64 19.56 5.01
CA VAL A 431 -2.45 19.16 5.77
C VAL A 431 -1.39 20.23 5.59
N ARG A 432 -1.04 20.88 6.70
CA ARG A 432 -0.03 21.92 6.78
C ARG A 432 1.36 21.31 6.59
N LEU A 433 1.96 21.51 5.42
CA LEU A 433 3.17 20.84 4.97
C LEU A 433 4.39 21.78 4.94
N LEU A 434 5.49 21.34 5.52
CA LEU A 434 6.83 21.90 5.31
C LEU A 434 7.65 20.96 4.43
N VAL A 435 8.42 21.52 3.49
CA VAL A 435 9.33 20.74 2.63
C VAL A 435 10.77 21.14 2.95
N ALA A 436 11.57 20.18 3.40
CA ALA A 436 12.96 20.36 3.79
C ALA A 436 13.91 19.75 2.75
N GLY A 437 14.97 20.49 2.39
CA GLY A 437 15.91 20.11 1.34
C GLY A 437 15.53 20.72 -0.01
N ILE A 438 15.95 21.95 -0.26
CA ILE A 438 15.74 22.62 -1.55
C ILE A 438 16.82 22.14 -2.53
N GLY A 439 16.40 21.65 -3.69
CA GLY A 439 17.24 21.13 -4.76
C GLY A 439 16.58 21.28 -6.13
N ASP A 440 17.19 20.73 -7.17
CA ASP A 440 16.75 20.91 -8.55
C ASP A 440 15.38 20.23 -8.80
N HIS A 441 15.06 19.20 -8.01
CA HIS A 441 13.80 18.47 -8.05
C HIS A 441 12.70 19.04 -7.14
N THR A 442 12.97 20.07 -6.35
CA THR A 442 11.98 20.66 -5.44
C THR A 442 10.81 21.31 -6.18
N GLN A 443 11.06 22.07 -7.25
CA GLN A 443 10.01 22.70 -8.05
C GLN A 443 9.08 21.65 -8.72
N PRO A 444 9.59 20.64 -9.44
CA PRO A 444 8.76 19.57 -9.97
C PRO A 444 7.93 18.85 -8.91
N ALA A 445 8.51 18.56 -7.74
CA ALA A 445 7.79 17.91 -6.65
C ALA A 445 6.65 18.76 -6.09
N ILE A 446 6.88 20.06 -5.87
CA ILE A 446 5.86 20.99 -5.40
C ILE A 446 4.70 21.08 -6.41
N ARG A 447 5.01 21.21 -7.70
CA ARG A 447 3.99 21.23 -8.77
C ARG A 447 3.19 19.94 -8.79
N LYS A 448 3.83 18.81 -8.52
CA LYS A 448 3.20 17.48 -8.47
C LYS A 448 2.28 17.32 -7.25
N ILE A 449 2.75 17.73 -6.07
CA ILE A 449 1.95 17.74 -4.83
C ILE A 449 0.70 18.62 -4.99
N ARG A 450 0.84 19.80 -5.62
CA ARG A 450 -0.28 20.72 -5.89
C ARG A 450 -1.20 20.23 -7.01
N GLY A 451 -0.68 19.47 -7.97
CA GLY A 451 -1.42 18.97 -9.13
C GLY A 451 -2.33 17.78 -8.83
N GLU A 452 -2.12 17.09 -7.71
CA GLU A 452 -2.90 15.90 -7.37
C GLU A 452 -4.26 16.21 -6.74
N VAL A 453 -5.33 15.77 -7.40
CA VAL A 453 -6.73 16.11 -7.07
C VAL A 453 -7.16 15.50 -5.73
N ASP A 454 -6.57 14.37 -5.34
CA ASP A 454 -6.89 13.65 -4.10
C ASP A 454 -6.11 14.17 -2.88
N TRP A 455 -5.13 15.06 -3.08
CA TRP A 455 -4.19 15.51 -2.05
C TRP A 455 -4.56 16.91 -1.56
N ASN A 456 -4.97 17.01 -0.30
CA ASN A 456 -5.30 18.28 0.33
C ASN A 456 -4.10 18.78 1.16
N TYR A 457 -3.01 19.18 0.51
CA TYR A 457 -1.83 19.77 1.17
C TYR A 457 -1.84 21.29 1.05
N ASP A 458 -1.50 21.97 2.15
CA ASP A 458 -1.18 23.40 2.18
C ASP A 458 0.31 23.54 2.48
N ILE A 459 1.11 23.89 1.47
CA ILE A 459 2.57 24.01 1.60
C ILE A 459 2.89 25.37 2.22
N ILE A 460 3.17 25.37 3.52
CA ILE A 460 3.37 26.60 4.30
C ILE A 460 4.72 27.24 4.01
N GLY A 461 5.74 26.43 3.71
CA GLY A 461 7.08 26.92 3.55
C GLY A 461 8.10 25.86 3.18
N LEU A 462 9.21 26.35 2.62
CA LEU A 462 10.37 25.54 2.27
C LEU A 462 11.48 25.76 3.30
N VAL A 463 12.28 24.73 3.55
CA VAL A 463 13.37 24.74 4.51
C VAL A 463 14.65 24.34 3.79
N THR A 464 15.64 25.23 3.77
CA THR A 464 16.93 24.99 3.12
C THR A 464 17.93 24.34 4.09
N GLN A 465 18.90 23.61 3.54
CA GLN A 465 20.01 23.07 4.31
C GLN A 465 21.16 24.08 4.46
N ARG A 466 21.42 24.93 3.46
CA ARG A 466 22.58 25.84 3.44
C ARG A 466 22.25 27.17 4.12
N GLN A 467 23.16 27.66 4.97
CA GLN A 467 23.03 28.95 5.64
C GLN A 467 23.14 30.14 4.66
N ASP A 468 23.84 29.95 3.54
CA ASP A 468 24.13 31.02 2.57
C ASP A 468 23.10 31.13 1.43
N GLU A 469 22.03 30.31 1.43
CA GLU A 469 20.99 30.42 0.42
C GLU A 469 20.04 31.59 0.74
N PRO A 470 19.81 32.51 -0.21
CA PRO A 470 18.93 33.65 0.02
C PRO A 470 17.50 33.16 0.28
N LEU A 471 16.86 33.73 1.30
CA LEU A 471 15.44 33.51 1.62
C LEU A 471 14.57 34.10 0.50
N GLN A 472 14.41 33.35 -0.57
CA GLN A 472 13.60 33.69 -1.73
C GLN A 472 12.25 32.96 -1.66
N THR A 473 11.32 33.36 -2.53
CA THR A 473 10.08 32.62 -2.78
C THR A 473 10.28 31.70 -3.99
N ILE A 474 9.95 30.42 -3.85
CA ILE A 474 9.95 29.44 -4.95
C ILE A 474 8.49 29.04 -5.19
N GLU A 475 7.97 29.24 -6.41
CA GLU A 475 6.57 28.90 -6.76
C GLU A 475 5.53 29.51 -5.78
N ASP A 476 5.76 30.78 -5.41
CA ASP A 476 4.98 31.55 -4.42
C ASP A 476 4.99 31.00 -2.99
N ILE A 477 5.93 30.10 -2.66
CA ILE A 477 6.12 29.55 -1.31
C ILE A 477 7.38 30.17 -0.69
N PRO A 478 7.30 30.74 0.53
CA PRO A 478 8.46 31.33 1.19
C PRO A 478 9.43 30.25 1.68
N VAL A 479 10.73 30.49 1.50
CA VAL A 479 11.75 29.78 2.28
C VAL A 479 11.74 30.37 3.69
N LEU A 480 11.39 29.55 4.68
CA LEU A 480 11.18 29.99 6.07
C LEU A 480 12.47 30.03 6.89
N GLY A 481 13.47 29.23 6.50
CA GLY A 481 14.79 29.19 7.15
C GLY A 481 15.48 27.83 6.99
N HIS A 482 16.26 27.44 8.00
CA HIS A 482 17.18 26.29 7.93
C HIS A 482 16.67 25.02 8.63
N VAL A 483 17.18 23.86 8.20
CA VAL A 483 16.86 22.54 8.79
C VAL A 483 17.13 22.50 10.31
N SER A 484 18.16 23.20 10.80
CA SER A 484 18.45 23.28 12.24
C SER A 484 17.37 23.97 13.07
N GLN A 485 16.54 24.81 12.44
CA GLN A 485 15.43 25.54 13.07
C GLN A 485 14.07 24.86 12.85
N LEU A 486 14.07 23.67 12.22
CA LEU A 486 12.87 22.93 11.87
C LEU A 486 11.92 22.69 13.07
N PRO A 487 12.39 22.36 14.30
CA PRO A 487 11.50 22.22 15.46
C PRO A 487 10.75 23.50 15.83
N GLU A 488 11.41 24.65 15.76
CA GLU A 488 10.80 25.95 16.03
C GLU A 488 9.79 26.30 14.94
N MET A 489 10.11 26.02 13.68
CA MET A 489 9.19 26.25 12.55
C MET A 489 7.95 25.37 12.64
N VAL A 490 8.12 24.09 12.94
CA VAL A 490 7.01 23.16 13.16
C VAL A 490 6.04 23.70 14.21
N LYS A 491 6.57 24.24 15.32
CA LYS A 491 5.78 24.81 16.41
C LYS A 491 5.13 26.15 16.03
N ASN A 492 5.89 27.08 15.47
CA ASN A 492 5.44 28.43 15.14
C ASN A 492 4.40 28.44 14.02
N TYR A 493 4.64 27.63 12.99
CA TYR A 493 3.75 27.52 11.83
C TYR A 493 2.68 26.42 11.98
N ARG A 494 2.66 25.69 13.10
CA ARG A 494 1.74 24.57 13.37
C ARG A 494 1.69 23.61 12.19
N ALA A 495 2.87 23.12 11.79
CA ALA A 495 2.96 22.15 10.69
C ALA A 495 2.37 20.81 11.13
N ASP A 496 1.62 20.15 10.25
CA ASP A 496 1.11 18.78 10.45
C ASP A 496 2.09 17.74 9.92
N GLN A 497 2.87 18.09 8.90
CA GLN A 497 3.77 17.17 8.20
C GLN A 497 5.05 17.86 7.70
N VAL A 498 6.17 17.13 7.69
CA VAL A 498 7.43 17.51 7.05
C VAL A 498 7.80 16.47 6.00
N ILE A 499 8.19 16.92 4.80
CA ILE A 499 8.78 16.07 3.75
C ILE A 499 10.26 16.43 3.60
N PHE A 500 11.14 15.44 3.72
CA PHE A 500 12.58 15.58 3.50
C PHE A 500 12.96 15.12 2.09
N MET A 501 13.61 15.99 1.31
CA MET A 501 14.12 15.69 -0.03
C MET A 501 15.60 15.29 0.03
N LEU A 502 15.90 14.00 -0.12
CA LEU A 502 17.25 13.41 0.05
C LEU A 502 18.28 13.82 -1.02
N GLU A 503 17.86 14.57 -2.04
CA GLU A 503 18.75 15.05 -3.11
C GLU A 503 19.86 15.96 -2.56
N LYS A 504 19.49 16.90 -1.70
CA LYS A 504 20.43 17.88 -1.13
C LYS A 504 20.65 17.70 0.36
N ILE A 505 19.62 17.33 1.14
CA ILE A 505 19.78 17.13 2.58
C ILE A 505 20.64 15.89 2.89
N SER A 506 21.52 15.99 3.89
CA SER A 506 22.27 14.82 4.37
C SER A 506 21.34 13.88 5.15
N HIS A 507 21.59 12.57 5.09
CA HIS A 507 20.86 11.60 5.89
C HIS A 507 21.10 11.82 7.39
N VAL A 508 22.29 12.27 7.81
CA VAL A 508 22.57 12.68 9.20
C VAL A 508 21.66 13.84 9.65
N ASP A 509 21.45 14.86 8.81
CA ASP A 509 20.54 15.97 9.12
C ASP A 509 19.08 15.50 9.21
N VAL A 510 18.68 14.54 8.37
CA VAL A 510 17.34 13.92 8.44
C VAL A 510 17.17 13.15 9.74
N LEU A 511 18.14 12.32 10.11
CA LEU A 511 18.12 11.50 11.32
C LEU A 511 18.07 12.37 12.59
N SER A 512 18.91 13.40 12.66
CA SER A 512 18.92 14.35 13.77
C SER A 512 17.62 15.16 13.85
N SER A 513 17.09 15.62 12.72
CA SER A 513 15.80 16.32 12.65
C SER A 513 14.64 15.42 13.12
N LEU A 514 14.60 14.17 12.68
CA LEU A 514 13.59 13.19 13.13
C LEU A 514 13.67 12.97 14.64
N SER A 515 14.88 12.83 15.20
CA SER A 515 15.06 12.67 16.64
C SER A 515 14.58 13.90 17.42
N GLN A 516 14.82 15.12 16.92
CA GLN A 516 14.37 16.37 17.56
C GLN A 516 12.85 16.55 17.46
N LEU A 517 12.24 16.08 16.37
CA LEU A 517 10.79 16.17 16.14
C LEU A 517 9.99 15.06 16.82
N ARG A 518 10.63 14.08 17.47
CA ARG A 518 9.98 12.92 18.09
C ARG A 518 8.83 13.27 19.04
N ASP A 519 8.98 14.32 19.84
CA ASP A 519 7.98 14.73 20.83
C ASP A 519 6.92 15.68 20.24
N THR A 520 7.06 16.03 18.97
CA THR A 520 6.07 16.79 18.20
C THR A 520 5.08 15.82 17.54
N GLN A 521 3.80 16.18 17.41
CA GLN A 521 2.80 15.33 16.75
C GLN A 521 2.90 15.35 15.21
N VAL A 522 4.06 15.74 14.67
CA VAL A 522 4.26 15.96 13.24
C VAL A 522 4.67 14.68 12.54
N VAL A 523 4.07 14.44 11.37
CA VAL A 523 4.42 13.30 10.53
C VAL A 523 5.62 13.66 9.66
N CYS A 524 6.63 12.81 9.64
CA CYS A 524 7.78 12.98 8.75
C CYS A 524 7.73 11.95 7.61
N LYS A 525 8.04 12.40 6.39
CA LYS A 525 8.19 11.55 5.19
C LYS A 525 9.48 11.87 4.46
N VAL A 526 9.99 10.93 3.69
CA VAL A 526 11.26 11.05 2.98
C VAL A 526 11.07 10.77 1.49
N VAL A 527 11.64 11.61 0.65
CA VAL A 527 11.62 11.51 -0.82
C VAL A 527 13.05 11.32 -1.33
N PRO A 528 13.36 10.15 -1.91
CA PRO A 528 14.64 9.92 -2.59
C PRO A 528 14.83 10.86 -3.79
N GLY A 529 16.07 11.16 -4.14
CA GLY A 529 16.42 12.18 -5.16
C GLY A 529 15.90 11.95 -6.58
N SER A 530 15.45 10.73 -6.93
CA SER A 530 14.68 10.47 -8.16
C SER A 530 13.18 10.52 -7.84
N LEU A 531 12.46 11.47 -8.44
CA LEU A 531 11.06 11.84 -8.19
C LEU A 531 9.98 10.76 -8.52
N ASP A 532 10.27 9.49 -8.28
CA ASP A 532 9.39 8.38 -8.66
C ASP A 532 8.46 7.98 -7.51
N TYR A 533 8.85 8.20 -6.23
CA TYR A 533 8.05 7.83 -5.05
C TYR A 533 8.44 8.54 -3.73
N ILE A 534 7.53 8.55 -2.75
CA ILE A 534 7.70 8.97 -1.35
C ILE A 534 7.72 7.73 -0.46
N ILE A 535 8.71 7.60 0.42
CA ILE A 535 8.76 6.54 1.44
C ILE A 535 8.21 7.09 2.77
N GLY A 536 7.29 6.34 3.39
CA GLY A 536 6.80 6.58 4.75
C GLY A 536 6.71 5.30 5.58
N LYS A 537 6.23 5.41 6.83
CA LYS A 537 6.20 4.34 7.87
C LYS A 537 5.55 3.00 7.45
N SER A 538 4.77 2.96 6.38
CA SER A 538 4.05 1.74 5.95
C SER A 538 3.48 1.80 4.53
N ASN A 539 3.93 2.75 3.69
CA ASN A 539 3.45 2.90 2.32
C ASN A 539 4.52 3.65 1.50
N VAL A 540 4.75 3.16 0.28
CA VAL A 540 5.45 3.91 -0.77
C VAL A 540 4.39 4.62 -1.61
N GLU A 541 4.39 5.96 -1.60
CA GLU A 541 3.48 6.77 -2.42
C GLU A 541 4.20 7.15 -3.72
N TYR A 542 3.88 6.47 -4.83
CA TYR A 542 4.46 6.79 -6.13
C TYR A 542 3.99 8.14 -6.64
N PHE A 543 4.92 8.90 -7.17
CA PHE A 543 4.68 10.20 -7.78
C PHE A 543 4.20 9.99 -9.23
N ASP A 544 4.84 9.13 -10.01
CA ASP A 544 4.35 8.77 -11.35
C ASP A 544 3.34 7.62 -11.27
N ASP A 545 2.22 7.79 -11.97
CA ASP A 545 1.18 6.78 -12.13
C ASP A 545 1.76 5.38 -12.38
N VAL A 546 1.69 4.54 -11.35
CA VAL A 546 1.13 3.17 -11.29
C VAL A 546 1.91 2.40 -10.23
N PRO A 547 1.35 2.20 -9.01
CA PRO A 547 1.83 1.11 -8.16
C PRO A 547 1.61 -0.21 -8.90
N VAL A 548 2.70 -0.87 -9.29
CA VAL A 548 2.70 -2.25 -9.80
C VAL A 548 2.64 -3.21 -8.61
N VAL A 549 1.62 -3.07 -7.75
CA VAL A 549 1.16 -4.14 -6.86
C VAL A 549 -0.35 -3.96 -6.68
N ASP A 550 -1.10 -4.95 -7.16
CA ASP A 550 -2.56 -5.02 -7.27
C ASP A 550 -3.22 -4.03 -8.27
N LEU A 551 -2.99 -4.26 -9.56
CA LEU A 551 -3.93 -3.86 -10.62
C LEU A 551 -5.24 -4.69 -10.48
N GLU A 552 -6.00 -4.49 -9.40
CA GLU A 552 -7.44 -4.73 -9.41
C GLU A 552 -8.06 -3.65 -10.29
N ILE A 553 -7.90 -3.75 -11.62
CA ILE A 553 -8.55 -2.85 -12.56
C ILE A 553 -10.07 -2.98 -12.32
N PRO A 554 -10.75 -1.95 -11.78
CA PRO A 554 -12.13 -2.10 -11.33
C PRO A 554 -13.04 -2.59 -12.46
N SER A 555 -12.82 -2.17 -13.70
CA SER A 555 -13.58 -2.62 -14.88
C SER A 555 -13.52 -4.13 -15.14
N LEU A 556 -12.45 -4.83 -14.73
CA LEU A 556 -12.25 -6.27 -14.95
C LEU A 556 -12.86 -7.14 -13.84
N THR A 557 -13.26 -6.55 -12.71
CA THR A 557 -13.95 -7.28 -11.64
C THR A 557 -15.26 -7.89 -12.16
N ALA A 558 -15.59 -9.11 -11.72
CA ALA A 558 -16.80 -9.82 -12.20
C ALA A 558 -18.08 -9.01 -11.96
N TRP A 559 -18.15 -8.27 -10.85
CA TRP A 559 -19.29 -7.43 -10.51
C TRP A 559 -19.41 -6.18 -11.38
N ASN A 560 -18.31 -5.48 -11.68
CA ASN A 560 -18.37 -4.32 -12.57
C ASN A 560 -18.66 -4.73 -14.01
N ARG A 561 -18.20 -5.91 -14.46
CA ARG A 561 -18.62 -6.49 -15.73
C ARG A 561 -20.12 -6.78 -15.77
N LEU A 562 -20.68 -7.32 -14.67
CA LEU A 562 -22.12 -7.54 -14.53
C LEU A 562 -22.90 -6.21 -14.54
N LEU A 563 -22.47 -5.22 -13.76
CA LEU A 563 -23.09 -3.90 -13.69
C LEU A 563 -23.03 -3.16 -15.03
N LYS A 564 -21.87 -3.16 -15.69
CA LYS A 564 -21.68 -2.63 -17.04
C LYS A 564 -22.59 -3.32 -18.04
N ARG A 565 -22.70 -4.66 -17.94
CA ARG A 565 -23.58 -5.44 -18.81
C ARG A 565 -25.05 -5.12 -18.56
N ALA A 566 -25.47 -5.00 -17.31
CA ALA A 566 -26.82 -4.62 -16.94
C ALA A 566 -27.14 -3.20 -17.45
N PHE A 567 -26.22 -2.26 -17.28
CA PHE A 567 -26.35 -0.89 -17.80
C PHE A 567 -26.50 -0.87 -19.34
N ASP A 568 -25.60 -1.53 -20.06
CA ASP A 568 -25.66 -1.65 -21.53
C ASP A 568 -26.96 -2.31 -21.98
N PHE A 569 -27.39 -3.39 -21.32
CA PHE A 569 -28.63 -4.10 -21.62
C PHE A 569 -29.87 -3.24 -21.36
N SER A 570 -29.95 -2.57 -20.20
CA SER A 570 -31.08 -1.72 -19.83
C SER A 570 -31.24 -0.55 -20.80
N LEU A 571 -30.16 0.17 -21.12
CA LEU A 571 -30.26 1.35 -21.97
C LEU A 571 -30.47 0.97 -23.45
N SER A 572 -29.77 -0.05 -23.97
CA SER A 572 -30.02 -0.54 -25.34
C SER A 572 -31.40 -1.17 -25.49
N GLY A 573 -31.87 -1.91 -24.49
CA GLY A 573 -33.21 -2.50 -24.46
C GLY A 573 -34.30 -1.43 -24.43
N PHE A 574 -34.15 -0.41 -23.59
CA PHE A 574 -35.05 0.74 -23.57
C PHE A 574 -35.08 1.45 -24.94
N PHE A 575 -33.90 1.70 -25.53
CA PHE A 575 -33.83 2.33 -26.85
C PHE A 575 -34.51 1.49 -27.94
N LEU A 576 -34.25 0.18 -27.99
CA LEU A 576 -34.88 -0.72 -28.95
C LEU A 576 -36.40 -0.80 -28.76
N PHE A 577 -36.87 -0.76 -27.51
CA PHE A 577 -38.29 -0.71 -27.19
C PHE A 577 -38.94 0.58 -27.71
N VAL A 578 -38.34 1.75 -27.45
CA VAL A 578 -38.84 3.04 -27.94
C VAL A 578 -38.79 3.10 -29.48
N MET A 579 -37.77 2.52 -30.11
CA MET A 579 -37.60 2.49 -31.56
C MET A 579 -38.36 1.37 -32.29
N PHE A 580 -39.06 0.50 -31.55
CA PHE A 580 -39.77 -0.65 -32.13
C PHE A 580 -40.90 -0.22 -33.07
N LEU A 581 -41.72 0.75 -32.67
CA LEU A 581 -42.83 1.29 -33.47
C LEU A 581 -42.35 2.01 -34.75
N PRO A 582 -41.39 2.96 -34.69
CA PRO A 582 -40.79 3.56 -35.87
C PRO A 582 -40.15 2.53 -36.82
N TRP A 583 -39.54 1.48 -36.28
CA TRP A 583 -38.90 0.43 -37.07
C TRP A 583 -39.91 -0.41 -37.87
N ILE A 584 -41.05 -0.77 -37.26
CA ILE A 584 -42.14 -1.48 -37.95
C ILE A 584 -42.66 -0.62 -39.11
N PHE A 585 -42.92 0.67 -38.84
CA PHE A 585 -43.40 1.61 -39.86
C PHE A 585 -42.42 1.76 -41.03
N LEU A 586 -41.13 1.85 -40.73
CA LEU A 586 -40.06 1.90 -41.73
C LEU A 586 -40.01 0.62 -42.58
N LYS A 587 -40.11 -0.56 -41.95
CA LYS A 587 -40.01 -1.87 -42.62
C LYS A 587 -41.23 -2.18 -43.52
N LEU A 588 -42.40 -1.62 -43.19
CA LEU A 588 -43.61 -1.68 -44.02
C LEU A 588 -43.51 -0.78 -45.27
N ASN A 589 -42.59 0.18 -45.28
CA ASN A 589 -42.38 1.09 -46.39
C ASN A 589 -41.50 0.45 -47.48
N ALA A 590 -42.00 0.38 -48.72
CA ALA A 590 -41.38 -0.37 -49.83
C ALA A 590 -39.96 0.13 -50.22
N SER A 591 -39.61 1.35 -49.81
CA SER A 591 -38.31 1.99 -50.09
C SER A 591 -37.12 1.27 -49.42
N ILE A 592 -37.31 0.60 -48.28
CA ILE A 592 -36.21 -0.07 -47.56
C ILE A 592 -35.80 -1.39 -48.23
N LYS A 593 -36.67 -2.01 -49.03
CA LYS A 593 -36.35 -3.26 -49.74
C LYS A 593 -35.29 -3.08 -50.84
N LYS A 594 -35.02 -1.84 -51.29
CA LYS A 594 -34.02 -1.53 -52.34
C LYS A 594 -32.67 -1.03 -51.80
N THR A 595 -32.49 -0.97 -50.48
CA THR A 595 -31.28 -0.43 -49.86
C THR A 595 -30.13 -1.42 -49.90
N LYS A 596 -28.97 -1.01 -50.45
CA LYS A 596 -27.74 -1.82 -50.41
C LYS A 596 -27.21 -1.91 -48.97
N ARG A 597 -26.70 -3.09 -48.60
CA ARG A 597 -25.97 -3.31 -47.36
C ARG A 597 -24.51 -3.55 -47.68
N GLU A 598 -23.64 -2.84 -47.00
CA GLU A 598 -22.20 -3.11 -47.03
C GLU A 598 -21.79 -3.76 -45.73
N THR A 599 -20.85 -4.70 -45.83
CA THR A 599 -20.27 -5.38 -44.68
C THR A 599 -18.84 -4.91 -44.52
N VAL A 600 -18.51 -4.39 -43.35
CA VAL A 600 -17.13 -4.04 -43.00
C VAL A 600 -16.66 -4.96 -41.89
N ASN A 601 -15.45 -5.49 -42.07
CA ASN A 601 -14.77 -6.28 -41.05
C ASN A 601 -14.14 -5.30 -40.07
N LEU A 602 -14.52 -5.42 -38.81
CA LEU A 602 -14.01 -4.60 -37.72
C LEU A 602 -13.27 -5.50 -36.74
N PHE A 603 -12.03 -5.13 -36.41
CA PHE A 603 -11.22 -5.88 -35.47
C PHE A 603 -11.59 -5.47 -34.05
N ILE A 604 -11.80 -6.47 -33.19
CA ILE A 604 -12.16 -6.31 -31.77
C ILE A 604 -10.92 -6.49 -30.88
N ASP A 605 -10.06 -7.44 -31.24
CA ASP A 605 -8.74 -7.64 -30.65
C ASP A 605 -7.76 -8.21 -31.69
N SER A 606 -6.53 -8.54 -31.28
CA SER A 606 -5.47 -9.06 -32.16
C SER A 606 -5.83 -10.37 -32.91
N SER A 607 -6.88 -11.07 -32.47
CA SER A 607 -7.31 -12.40 -32.91
C SER A 607 -8.78 -12.47 -33.37
N THR A 608 -9.66 -11.55 -32.97
CA THR A 608 -11.09 -11.57 -33.28
C THR A 608 -11.52 -10.40 -34.17
N SER A 609 -12.21 -10.74 -35.26
CA SER A 609 -12.89 -9.78 -36.14
C SER A 609 -14.38 -10.05 -36.19
N GLN A 610 -15.19 -9.00 -36.21
CA GLN A 610 -16.63 -9.11 -36.45
C GLN A 610 -17.02 -8.38 -37.73
N ASN A 611 -17.89 -9.04 -38.49
CA ASN A 611 -18.49 -8.48 -39.69
C ASN A 611 -19.73 -7.68 -39.28
N ILE A 612 -19.72 -6.38 -39.56
CA ILE A 612 -20.88 -5.51 -39.31
C ILE A 612 -21.47 -5.08 -40.64
N ALA A 613 -22.73 -5.43 -40.85
CA ALA A 613 -23.52 -4.96 -41.98
C ALA A 613 -24.21 -3.63 -41.63
N PHE A 614 -24.05 -2.61 -42.48
CA PHE A 614 -24.76 -1.34 -42.38
C PHE A 614 -25.39 -0.95 -43.72
N PHE A 615 -26.40 -0.08 -43.65
CA PHE A 615 -27.11 0.45 -44.80
C PHE A 615 -26.36 1.67 -45.37
N THR A 616 -26.14 1.70 -46.69
CA THR A 616 -25.44 2.79 -47.39
C THR A 616 -26.38 3.63 -48.25
N PRO A 617 -26.14 4.96 -48.38
CA PRO A 617 -25.16 5.75 -47.64
C PRO A 617 -25.54 5.94 -46.16
N TYR A 618 -24.55 5.98 -45.25
CA TYR A 618 -24.82 6.00 -43.81
C TYR A 618 -25.67 7.20 -43.36
N SER A 619 -25.50 8.35 -44.03
CA SER A 619 -26.22 9.60 -43.75
C SER A 619 -27.73 9.50 -43.96
N SER A 620 -28.20 8.73 -44.96
CA SER A 620 -29.63 8.57 -45.25
C SER A 620 -30.30 7.50 -44.39
N HIS A 621 -29.53 6.60 -43.77
CA HIS A 621 -30.04 5.46 -42.99
C HIS A 621 -29.59 5.46 -41.53
N ARG A 622 -29.30 6.63 -40.95
CA ARG A 622 -28.81 6.81 -39.57
C ARG A 622 -29.63 6.04 -38.52
N LEU A 623 -30.96 6.12 -38.60
CA LEU A 623 -31.84 5.46 -37.62
C LEU A 623 -31.73 3.93 -37.71
N LEU A 624 -31.74 3.38 -38.93
CA LEU A 624 -31.62 1.94 -39.17
C LEU A 624 -30.25 1.41 -38.73
N ASN A 625 -29.19 2.15 -39.01
CA ASN A 625 -27.84 1.80 -38.57
C ASN A 625 -27.72 1.87 -37.04
N THR A 626 -28.31 2.88 -36.39
CA THR A 626 -28.35 3.00 -34.93
C THR A 626 -29.06 1.80 -34.28
N ILE A 627 -30.17 1.33 -34.85
CA ILE A 627 -30.87 0.13 -34.37
C ILE A 627 -29.97 -1.12 -34.49
N THR A 628 -29.23 -1.27 -35.60
CA THR A 628 -28.28 -2.39 -35.78
C THR A 628 -27.19 -2.39 -34.72
N PHE A 629 -26.60 -1.23 -34.41
CA PHE A 629 -25.58 -1.10 -33.36
C PHE A 629 -26.16 -1.34 -31.96
N MET A 630 -27.33 -0.80 -31.66
CA MET A 630 -28.00 -1.02 -30.36
C MET A 630 -28.38 -2.47 -30.14
N ARG A 631 -28.76 -3.21 -31.20
CA ARG A 631 -28.96 -4.67 -31.12
C ARG A 631 -27.68 -5.40 -30.77
N LYS A 632 -26.53 -5.02 -31.35
CA LYS A 632 -25.24 -5.63 -31.03
C LYS A 632 -24.75 -5.29 -29.61
N VAL A 633 -25.08 -4.11 -29.09
CA VAL A 633 -24.90 -3.80 -27.66
C VAL A 633 -25.81 -4.69 -26.81
N PHE A 634 -27.08 -4.85 -27.20
CA PHE A 634 -28.04 -5.69 -26.49
C PHE A 634 -27.67 -7.18 -26.48
N THR A 635 -27.10 -7.73 -27.56
CA THR A 635 -26.60 -9.13 -27.58
C THR A 635 -25.30 -9.31 -26.81
N GLY A 636 -24.60 -8.20 -26.54
CA GLY A 636 -23.35 -8.25 -25.81
C GLY A 636 -22.14 -8.47 -26.71
N GLU A 637 -22.24 -8.14 -27.99
CA GLU A 637 -21.09 -8.04 -28.90
C GLU A 637 -20.36 -6.70 -28.72
N PHE A 638 -21.08 -5.62 -28.42
CA PHE A 638 -20.54 -4.28 -28.16
C PHE A 638 -20.92 -3.76 -26.76
N SER A 639 -20.30 -2.67 -26.34
CA SER A 639 -20.72 -1.84 -25.21
C SER A 639 -21.17 -0.45 -25.70
N LEU A 640 -21.93 0.29 -24.90
CA LEU A 640 -22.22 1.69 -25.19
C LEU A 640 -20.97 2.56 -25.09
N VAL A 641 -20.17 2.33 -24.05
CA VAL A 641 -18.92 3.03 -23.76
C VAL A 641 -17.81 2.01 -23.60
N GLY A 642 -16.78 2.08 -24.42
CA GLY A 642 -15.80 1.01 -24.57
C GLY A 642 -14.58 1.43 -25.37
N ALA A 643 -13.77 0.45 -25.77
CA ALA A 643 -12.59 0.67 -26.58
C ALA A 643 -12.96 1.20 -27.98
N PRO A 644 -12.08 1.99 -28.63
CA PRO A 644 -12.32 2.45 -29.99
C PRO A 644 -12.42 1.29 -30.97
N ILE A 645 -13.23 1.46 -32.00
CA ILE A 645 -13.39 0.50 -33.10
C ILE A 645 -12.40 0.89 -34.21
N ILE A 646 -11.38 0.06 -34.47
CA ILE A 646 -10.27 0.40 -35.39
C ILE A 646 -10.34 -0.45 -36.68
N PRO A 647 -10.08 0.12 -37.88
CA PRO A 647 -10.16 -0.60 -39.16
C PRO A 647 -8.98 -1.54 -39.48
N SER A 648 -7.82 -1.34 -38.84
CA SER A 648 -6.57 -2.03 -39.20
C SER A 648 -5.88 -2.66 -37.99
N ARG A 649 -5.07 -3.69 -38.27
CA ARG A 649 -4.32 -4.48 -37.28
C ARG A 649 -3.02 -3.74 -36.92
N GLN A 650 -3.10 -2.69 -36.08
CA GLN A 650 -1.91 -2.05 -35.51
C GLN A 650 -1.66 -2.57 -34.09
N GLY A 651 -0.41 -2.97 -33.83
CA GLY A 651 0.00 -3.66 -32.62
C GLY A 651 0.24 -2.76 -31.40
N SER A 652 -0.45 -3.06 -30.30
CA SER A 652 -0.05 -2.99 -28.88
C SER A 652 -1.30 -3.18 -28.00
N PHE A 653 -1.10 -3.60 -26.73
CA PHE A 653 -2.00 -4.43 -25.94
C PHE A 653 -3.01 -3.72 -25.00
N VAL A 654 -4.04 -4.50 -24.63
CA VAL A 654 -5.14 -4.35 -23.63
C VAL A 654 -6.46 -3.82 -24.21
N TYR A 655 -7.15 -4.65 -24.97
CA TYR A 655 -8.49 -4.36 -25.50
C TYR A 655 -9.58 -4.88 -24.54
N TYR A 656 -10.25 -3.95 -23.87
CA TYR A 656 -11.56 -4.18 -23.29
C TYR A 656 -12.63 -4.06 -24.37
N LYS A 657 -13.86 -4.49 -24.05
CA LYS A 657 -14.93 -4.61 -25.04
C LYS A 657 -15.15 -3.31 -25.85
N PRO A 658 -15.27 -3.38 -27.18
CA PRO A 658 -15.43 -2.19 -28.03
C PRO A 658 -16.73 -1.46 -27.73
N GLY A 659 -16.64 -0.13 -27.72
CA GLY A 659 -17.73 0.80 -27.43
C GLY A 659 -18.25 1.48 -28.68
N LEU A 660 -19.54 1.84 -28.68
CA LEU A 660 -20.06 2.79 -29.67
C LEU A 660 -19.42 4.19 -29.52
N THR A 661 -18.99 4.52 -28.31
CA THR A 661 -18.18 5.70 -27.97
C THR A 661 -17.26 5.35 -26.79
N GLY A 662 -16.41 6.29 -26.36
CA GLY A 662 -15.33 6.01 -25.42
C GLY A 662 -14.55 7.27 -25.08
N GLN A 663 -13.83 7.24 -23.96
CA GLN A 663 -13.08 8.40 -23.47
C GLN A 663 -11.97 8.83 -24.46
N ARG A 664 -11.34 7.85 -25.13
CA ARG A 664 -10.37 8.11 -26.20
C ARG A 664 -11.01 8.79 -27.41
N GLN A 665 -12.14 8.28 -27.89
CA GLN A 665 -12.85 8.83 -29.05
C GLN A 665 -13.34 10.27 -28.83
N LEU A 666 -13.61 10.67 -27.58
CA LEU A 666 -14.00 12.05 -27.25
C LEU A 666 -12.82 13.04 -27.29
N ASN A 667 -11.60 12.58 -27.08
CA ASN A 667 -10.41 13.43 -26.96
C ASN A 667 -9.40 13.18 -28.08
N GLU A 668 -9.75 12.41 -29.11
CA GLU A 668 -8.86 11.99 -30.18
C GLU A 668 -8.19 13.17 -30.90
N ASP A 669 -8.91 14.28 -31.07
CA ASP A 669 -8.39 15.53 -31.67
C ASP A 669 -7.32 16.24 -30.82
N ARG A 670 -7.15 15.85 -29.55
CA ARG A 670 -6.20 16.43 -28.60
C ARG A 670 -5.01 15.51 -28.32
N LEU A 671 -4.99 14.30 -28.88
CA LEU A 671 -4.02 13.25 -28.57
C LEU A 671 -3.22 12.92 -29.82
N PHE A 672 -1.98 13.39 -29.87
CA PHE A 672 -1.14 13.28 -31.06
C PHE A 672 -0.22 12.07 -31.02
N ARG A 673 0.17 11.63 -29.81
CA ARG A 673 1.10 10.52 -29.62
C ARG A 673 0.38 9.25 -29.14
N ASP A 674 0.93 8.08 -29.46
CA ASP A 674 0.28 6.80 -29.13
C ASP A 674 0.36 6.44 -27.64
N ASP A 675 1.37 6.93 -26.93
CA ASP A 675 1.49 6.84 -25.47
C ASP A 675 0.40 7.64 -24.74
N GLU A 676 0.03 8.81 -25.26
CA GLU A 676 -1.07 9.62 -24.72
C GLU A 676 -2.42 8.91 -24.86
N LYS A 677 -2.66 8.27 -26.01
CA LYS A 677 -3.88 7.47 -26.28
C LYS A 677 -3.97 6.26 -25.36
N GLN A 678 -2.85 5.56 -25.13
CA GLN A 678 -2.78 4.41 -24.22
C GLN A 678 -3.00 4.80 -22.76
N ARG A 679 -2.37 5.89 -22.30
CA ARG A 679 -2.58 6.41 -20.93
C ARG A 679 -4.04 6.72 -20.66
N GLN A 680 -4.74 7.25 -21.64
CA GLN A 680 -6.15 7.59 -21.47
C GLN A 680 -7.07 6.37 -21.38
N GLU A 681 -6.78 5.30 -22.12
CA GLU A 681 -7.50 4.02 -22.03
C GLU A 681 -7.25 3.33 -20.69
N LEU A 682 -6.00 3.33 -20.24
CA LEU A 682 -5.61 2.81 -18.94
C LEU A 682 -6.30 3.60 -17.81
N HIS A 683 -6.33 4.92 -17.93
CA HIS A 683 -7.01 5.80 -16.99
C HIS A 683 -8.52 5.53 -16.93
N TYR A 684 -9.18 5.31 -18.07
CA TYR A 684 -10.59 4.89 -18.11
C TYR A 684 -10.81 3.56 -17.38
N LEU A 685 -9.93 2.58 -17.59
CA LEU A 685 -10.02 1.25 -16.97
C LEU A 685 -9.82 1.29 -15.45
N GLN A 686 -8.86 2.09 -14.97
CA GLN A 686 -8.53 2.25 -13.56
C GLN A 686 -9.60 3.01 -12.77
N THR A 687 -10.26 3.98 -13.40
CA THR A 687 -11.27 4.84 -12.76
C THR A 687 -12.70 4.47 -13.14
N TYR A 688 -12.90 3.28 -13.71
CA TYR A 688 -14.19 2.85 -14.24
C TYR A 688 -15.31 2.93 -13.21
N SER A 689 -16.41 3.60 -13.58
CA SER A 689 -17.68 3.58 -12.89
C SER A 689 -18.83 3.80 -13.87
N ILE A 690 -20.05 3.35 -13.53
CA ILE A 690 -21.24 3.60 -14.35
C ILE A 690 -21.47 5.09 -14.57
N TRP A 691 -21.17 5.93 -13.58
CA TRP A 691 -21.31 7.38 -13.69
C TRP A 691 -20.38 7.97 -14.74
N LYS A 692 -19.17 7.44 -14.86
CA LYS A 692 -18.21 7.82 -15.90
C LYS A 692 -18.72 7.44 -17.29
N ASP A 693 -19.37 6.28 -17.44
CA ASP A 693 -20.06 5.92 -18.70
C ASP A 693 -21.17 6.91 -19.04
N VAL A 694 -21.99 7.30 -18.05
CA VAL A 694 -23.06 8.29 -18.25
C VAL A 694 -22.49 9.64 -18.69
N GLU A 695 -21.40 10.09 -18.07
CA GLU A 695 -20.72 11.32 -18.42
C GLU A 695 -20.18 11.29 -19.86
N ILE A 696 -19.52 10.19 -20.24
CA ILE A 696 -18.99 10.00 -21.60
C ILE A 696 -20.13 10.00 -22.63
N LEU A 697 -21.25 9.31 -22.34
CA LEU A 697 -22.43 9.33 -23.20
C LEU A 697 -23.03 10.72 -23.32
N PHE A 698 -23.11 11.48 -22.23
CA PHE A 698 -23.62 12.84 -22.25
C PHE A 698 -22.72 13.75 -23.11
N LYS A 699 -21.40 13.70 -22.89
CA LYS A 699 -20.40 14.43 -23.69
C LYS A 699 -20.46 14.06 -25.17
N TYR A 700 -20.65 12.78 -25.48
CA TYR A 700 -20.82 12.31 -26.85
C TYR A 700 -22.10 12.83 -27.51
N LEU A 701 -23.19 12.94 -26.75
CA LEU A 701 -24.46 13.49 -27.24
C LEU A 701 -24.41 15.02 -27.40
N SER A 702 -23.66 15.73 -26.55
CA SER A 702 -23.55 17.20 -26.54
C SER A 702 -22.42 17.77 -27.40
N GLY A 703 -21.40 16.97 -27.75
CA GLY A 703 -20.23 17.41 -28.53
C GLY A 703 -20.43 17.38 -30.05
N PRO A 704 -19.53 18.01 -30.83
CA PRO A 704 -19.56 17.94 -32.29
C PRO A 704 -19.34 16.49 -32.75
N ARG A 705 -20.39 15.87 -33.32
CA ARG A 705 -20.39 14.47 -33.79
C ARG A 705 -19.51 14.31 -35.03
N LYS A 706 -18.22 14.00 -34.86
CA LYS A 706 -17.30 13.96 -36.02
C LYS A 706 -16.74 12.58 -36.39
N HIS A 707 -16.50 11.60 -35.52
CA HIS A 707 -15.56 10.53 -35.91
C HIS A 707 -16.15 9.18 -36.35
N PHE A 708 -17.01 8.51 -35.57
CA PHE A 708 -17.57 7.20 -35.99
C PHE A 708 -18.46 7.30 -37.25
N THR A 709 -19.17 8.42 -37.38
CA THR A 709 -19.99 8.70 -38.56
C THR A 709 -19.19 9.21 -39.75
N ALA A 710 -18.06 9.91 -39.56
CA ALA A 710 -17.22 10.36 -40.68
C ALA A 710 -16.53 9.20 -41.39
N TYR A 711 -15.98 8.22 -40.66
CA TYR A 711 -15.39 7.02 -41.27
C TYR A 711 -16.41 6.23 -42.12
N LEU A 712 -17.64 6.05 -41.60
CA LEU A 712 -18.73 5.41 -42.34
C LEU A 712 -19.30 6.29 -43.47
N GLN A 713 -19.14 7.62 -43.38
CA GLN A 713 -19.51 8.57 -44.45
C GLN A 713 -18.46 8.61 -45.57
N GLU A 714 -17.16 8.52 -45.26
CA GLU A 714 -16.07 8.50 -46.25
C GLU A 714 -16.16 7.26 -47.16
N ARG A 715 -16.42 6.07 -46.60
CA ARG A 715 -16.68 4.87 -47.42
C ARG A 715 -18.03 4.87 -48.12
N GLY A 716 -19.05 5.54 -47.56
CA GLY A 716 -20.34 5.72 -48.24
C GLY A 716 -20.30 6.72 -49.40
N ALA A 717 -19.26 7.56 -49.48
CA ALA A 717 -19.03 8.54 -50.56
C ALA A 717 -18.12 8.01 -51.68
N ALA A 718 -17.36 6.93 -51.44
CA ALA A 718 -16.64 6.21 -52.48
C ALA A 718 -17.62 5.42 -53.35
N ALA A 719 -18.27 6.11 -54.30
CA ALA A 719 -18.91 5.44 -55.42
C ALA A 719 -17.87 4.55 -56.12
N PRO A 720 -18.24 3.36 -56.64
CA PRO A 720 -17.31 2.58 -57.43
C PRO A 720 -16.95 3.39 -58.67
N GLU A 721 -15.67 3.70 -58.85
CA GLU A 721 -15.15 4.07 -60.16
C GLU A 721 -15.62 3.00 -61.13
N LYS A 722 -16.47 3.41 -62.07
CA LYS A 722 -16.81 2.60 -63.23
C LYS A 722 -15.51 2.36 -63.98
N SER A 723 -15.05 1.13 -64.00
CA SER A 723 -14.14 0.66 -65.04
C SER A 723 -14.85 0.74 -66.39
N ALA A 724 -14.57 1.80 -67.14
CA ALA A 724 -14.57 1.86 -68.60
C ALA A 724 -13.72 3.05 -69.03
#